data_AF-A0A6H1P6T2-F1
#
_entry.id   AF-A0A6H1P6T2-F1
#
_cell.length_a   1.000
_cell.length_b   1.000
_cell.length_c   1.000
_cell.angle_alpha   90.00
_cell.angle_beta   90.00
_cell.angle_gamma   90.00
#
_symmetry.space_group_name_H-M   'P 1'
#
loop_
_entity.id
_entity.type
_entity.pdbx_description
1 polymer ?
#
loop_
_entity_poly.entity_id
_entity_poly.type
_entity_poly.pdbx_seq_one_letter_code
_entity_poly.pdbx_strand_id
1 'polypeptide(L)'
;MTSLNPSMRLKVKRDTFFLPDSNNGVYFRNNISSFRMEGSTIDQWVEKLIPMFNGEYTLGNLTEGLPGPYRDRVYEIAEVLYRNGFVRDVSQEHPHQLEDQVLKRHAFQIEFVDSFVDSGAYRFQTYRQAKVLAVGSGPFFVSLVSSLIESGLPKFKLLITDTVPTNRRRLTELVAHARKTDPEVEVEEVSLKDDGVSFWRECVQPFDSILYVSQEGNLEELRLLHTVCEEEKKTFLPAICLQQVGIAGPLVNPESEASWESAWRRLHQSVLFKDQQITAFSSTASAMLANVIVFELYKEVTGVTELEQKNQFFLLDLDTLEGHWHSFIPHPLVTGRISTKWVEDFDRRIGQGLNSGEPSELLLFFHQLTSKESGIFHIWEEGNLKQLPLAQCRVQAVDPLSDGPAKLLGDIVCSGLTHEEARREAGLAGIEAYASRMVDLLATRLLPHQEVEGRMLELQEFVGVGTGETFAEGVCRGLQKCLAEELNIQQRNQKISVSRVQLSAVEDERCQFYLQALTTMQGAPVIGLGEEVSGFPVVWLGTSQGWYRSVDLNITLALRKVLQQALIKVQNPNTCLTEQAFDGSSLLLEEMVPLSLVIPACEERIKSENLQSAMKVLERNHKRLSVFEQEIEPFLKEGLAGVFGVLLREEESR
;
A
#
# COMPACT_ATOMS: atom_id res chain seq x y z
N MET A 1 -5.89 17.54 32.50
CA MET A 1 -4.84 18.59 32.55
C MET A 1 -4.09 18.44 33.85
N THR A 2 -2.86 17.96 33.81
CA THR A 2 -2.05 17.68 35.00
C THR A 2 -1.36 18.97 35.43
N SER A 3 -1.80 19.57 36.55
CA SER A 3 -1.09 20.69 37.18
C SER A 3 0.22 20.18 37.78
N LEU A 4 1.33 20.92 37.61
CA LEU A 4 2.60 20.59 38.24
C LEU A 4 2.42 20.51 39.78
N ASN A 5 3.04 19.51 40.41
CA ASN A 5 3.02 19.36 41.86
C ASN A 5 4.45 19.50 42.44
N PRO A 6 4.62 19.89 43.72
CA PRO A 6 5.94 20.07 44.32
C PRO A 6 6.80 18.80 44.39
N SER A 7 6.20 17.60 44.37
CA SER A 7 6.93 16.33 44.39
C SER A 7 7.49 15.91 43.03
N MET A 8 7.09 16.57 41.93
CA MET A 8 7.59 16.27 40.58
C MET A 8 9.09 16.54 40.47
N ARG A 9 9.77 15.71 39.69
CA ARG A 9 11.21 15.75 39.38
C ARG A 9 11.31 15.89 37.88
N LEU A 10 11.62 17.10 37.43
CA LEU A 10 11.67 17.37 35.99
C LEU A 10 13.03 16.98 35.42
N LYS A 11 13.02 16.24 34.31
CA LYS A 11 14.18 15.93 33.48
C LYS A 11 13.97 16.48 32.08
N VAL A 12 14.93 17.28 31.60
CA VAL A 12 14.94 17.81 30.22
C VAL A 12 15.17 16.66 29.24
N LYS A 13 14.37 16.62 28.18
CA LYS A 13 14.58 15.65 27.09
C LYS A 13 15.86 15.97 26.34
N ARG A 14 16.66 14.96 26.01
CA ARG A 14 17.96 15.14 25.35
C ARG A 14 17.91 15.82 23.98
N ASP A 15 16.80 15.73 23.26
CA ASP A 15 16.59 16.40 21.98
C ASP A 15 16.16 17.87 22.12
N THR A 16 16.14 18.42 23.35
CA THR A 16 15.81 19.82 23.61
C THR A 16 16.98 20.74 23.24
N PHE A 17 16.72 21.64 22.30
CA PHE A 17 17.58 22.77 21.98
C PHE A 17 16.86 24.07 22.33
N PHE A 18 17.61 25.02 22.86
CA PHE A 18 17.12 26.37 23.09
C PHE A 18 18.13 27.40 22.63
N LEU A 19 17.62 28.50 22.05
CA LEU A 19 18.42 29.58 21.50
C LEU A 19 17.83 30.92 21.95
N PRO A 20 18.65 31.85 22.46
CA PRO A 20 18.19 33.20 22.75
C PRO A 20 17.81 33.89 21.43
N ASP A 21 16.66 34.57 21.44
CA ASP A 21 16.15 35.35 20.33
C ASP A 21 16.49 36.84 20.50
N SER A 22 16.76 37.49 19.38
CA SER A 22 17.04 38.92 19.23
C SER A 22 15.99 39.86 19.85
N ASN A 23 14.75 39.40 20.05
CA ASN A 23 13.66 40.15 20.65
C ASN A 23 13.49 39.91 22.17
N ASN A 24 14.56 39.56 22.88
CA ASN A 24 14.55 39.19 24.31
C ASN A 24 13.57 38.04 24.63
N GLY A 25 13.65 36.97 23.85
CA GLY A 25 12.90 35.73 24.07
C GLY A 25 13.81 34.51 23.97
N VAL A 26 13.27 33.31 24.16
CA VAL A 26 13.98 32.05 23.93
C VAL A 26 13.16 31.18 22.98
N TYR A 27 13.80 30.73 21.91
CA TYR A 27 13.23 29.76 20.99
C TYR A 27 13.63 28.34 21.41
N PHE A 28 12.64 27.48 21.57
CA PHE A 28 12.79 26.08 21.91
C PHE A 28 12.46 25.20 20.69
N ARG A 29 13.24 24.15 20.49
CA ARG A 29 13.01 23.14 19.47
C ARG A 29 13.41 21.76 19.98
N ASN A 30 12.56 20.77 19.73
CA ASN A 30 12.90 19.36 19.85
C ASN A 30 12.54 18.63 18.53
N ASN A 31 12.57 17.30 18.51
CA ASN A 31 12.28 16.56 17.27
C ASN A 31 10.80 16.61 16.86
N ILE A 32 9.90 16.97 17.78
CA ILE A 32 8.44 16.89 17.60
C ILE A 32 7.83 18.28 17.39
N SER A 33 8.37 19.32 18.03
CA SER A 33 7.75 20.63 18.14
C SER A 33 8.76 21.75 18.32
N SER A 34 8.27 22.97 18.14
CA SER A 34 9.02 24.18 18.49
C SER A 34 8.08 25.24 19.00
N PHE A 35 8.57 26.09 19.91
CA PHE A 35 7.80 27.21 20.43
C PHE A 35 8.73 28.33 20.92
N ARG A 36 8.14 29.50 21.21
CA ARG A 36 8.87 30.66 21.69
C ARG A 36 8.33 31.07 23.06
N MET A 37 9.24 31.35 23.98
CA MET A 37 8.93 32.07 25.22
C MET A 37 9.36 33.52 25.11
N GLU A 38 8.45 34.43 25.41
CA GLU A 38 8.71 35.87 25.39
C GLU A 38 8.93 36.38 26.82
N GLY A 39 9.88 37.31 26.99
CA GLY A 39 10.10 38.01 28.25
C GLY A 39 11.53 38.46 28.41
N SER A 40 11.72 39.72 28.83
CA SER A 40 13.02 40.40 28.80
C SER A 40 14.16 39.75 29.62
N THR A 41 13.86 38.77 30.47
CA THR A 41 14.82 38.05 31.31
C THR A 41 14.66 36.53 31.21
N ILE A 42 13.88 36.02 30.25
CA ILE A 42 13.54 34.59 30.17
C ILE A 42 14.76 33.73 29.81
N ASP A 43 15.67 34.27 29.02
CA ASP A 43 16.99 33.71 28.71
C ASP A 43 17.76 33.33 29.97
N GLN A 44 17.88 34.26 30.93
CA GLN A 44 18.61 34.04 32.17
C GLN A 44 17.94 33.01 33.08
N TRP A 45 16.61 32.94 33.05
CA TRP A 45 15.86 31.93 33.78
C TRP A 45 16.07 30.55 33.19
N VAL A 46 15.97 30.41 31.86
CA VAL A 46 16.15 29.15 31.15
C VAL A 46 17.58 28.63 31.34
N GLU A 47 18.60 29.48 31.22
CA GLU A 47 20.01 29.11 31.45
C GLU A 47 20.26 28.52 32.84
N LYS A 48 19.52 29.00 33.86
CA LYS A 48 19.64 28.50 35.24
C LYS A 48 18.78 27.28 35.53
N LEU A 49 17.57 27.21 34.97
CA LEU A 49 16.62 26.14 35.27
C LEU A 49 16.90 24.86 34.49
N ILE A 50 17.28 24.96 33.21
CA ILE A 50 17.51 23.77 32.37
C ILE A 50 18.55 22.81 32.97
N PRO A 51 19.72 23.26 33.49
CA PRO A 51 20.68 22.36 34.14
C PRO A 51 20.15 21.71 35.42
N MET A 52 19.21 22.34 36.11
CA MET A 52 18.62 21.84 37.36
C MET A 52 17.47 20.84 37.11
N PHE A 53 16.86 20.87 35.92
CA PHE A 53 15.89 19.88 35.47
C PHE A 53 16.60 18.63 34.94
N ASN A 54 17.33 17.96 35.83
CA ASN A 54 18.09 16.74 35.56
C ASN A 54 17.44 15.47 36.14
N GLY A 55 16.26 15.59 36.78
CA GLY A 55 15.55 14.50 37.46
C GLY A 55 15.96 14.24 38.92
N GLU A 56 17.03 14.87 39.42
CA GLU A 56 17.55 14.63 40.78
C GLU A 56 16.87 15.49 41.86
N TYR A 57 16.24 16.61 41.47
CA TYR A 57 15.62 17.56 42.39
C TYR A 57 14.11 17.62 42.18
N THR A 58 13.36 17.70 43.28
CA THR A 58 11.92 18.00 43.21
C THR A 58 11.70 19.49 42.96
N LEU A 59 10.58 19.87 42.32
CA LEU A 59 10.20 21.27 42.16
C LEU A 59 10.08 22.00 43.52
N GLY A 60 9.63 21.29 44.55
CA GLY A 60 9.61 21.78 45.92
C GLY A 60 11.02 22.12 46.43
N ASN A 61 12.01 21.25 46.23
CA ASN A 61 13.40 21.51 46.63
C ASN A 61 14.01 22.68 45.85
N LEU A 62 13.74 22.78 44.55
CA LEU A 62 14.28 23.88 43.72
C LEU A 62 13.70 25.25 44.08
N THR A 63 12.53 25.27 44.73
CA THR A 63 11.84 26.52 45.09
C THR A 63 11.83 26.82 46.59
N GLU A 64 12.46 25.96 47.39
CA GLU A 64 12.54 26.12 48.84
C GLU A 64 13.31 27.41 49.20
N GLY A 65 12.71 28.26 50.03
CA GLY A 65 13.31 29.53 50.46
C GLY A 65 13.25 30.68 49.44
N LEU A 66 12.70 30.46 48.22
CA LEU A 66 12.48 31.54 47.26
C LEU A 66 11.28 32.42 47.65
N PRO A 67 11.33 33.75 47.45
CA PRO A 67 10.15 34.61 47.61
C PRO A 67 9.04 34.20 46.63
N GLY A 68 7.78 34.37 47.03
CA GLY A 68 6.59 33.94 46.27
C GLY A 68 6.64 34.21 44.76
N PRO A 69 6.91 35.46 44.31
CA PRO A 69 6.97 35.78 42.88
C PRO A 69 8.04 34.99 42.10
N TYR A 70 9.19 34.69 42.71
CA TYR A 70 10.25 33.90 42.07
C TYR A 70 9.89 32.42 41.99
N ARG A 71 9.28 31.87 43.06
CA ARG A 71 8.75 30.51 43.05
C ARG A 71 7.71 30.36 41.95
N ASP A 72 6.72 31.24 41.91
CA ASP A 72 5.61 31.15 40.96
C ASP A 72 6.15 31.23 39.51
N ARG A 73 7.19 32.04 39.26
CA ARG A 73 7.87 32.10 37.96
C ARG A 73 8.57 30.79 37.57
N VAL A 74 9.19 30.07 38.50
CA VAL A 74 9.79 28.75 38.23
C VAL A 74 8.72 27.76 37.79
N TYR A 75 7.58 27.74 38.49
CA TYR A 75 6.44 26.88 38.15
C TYR A 75 5.84 27.22 36.79
N GLU A 76 5.69 28.51 36.45
CA GLU A 76 5.24 28.94 35.12
C GLU A 76 6.14 28.40 34.00
N ILE A 77 7.46 28.57 34.14
CA ILE A 77 8.43 28.12 33.12
C ILE A 77 8.43 26.60 33.01
N ALA A 78 8.46 25.91 34.16
CA ALA A 78 8.37 24.46 34.23
C ALA A 78 7.09 23.94 33.56
N GLU A 79 5.96 24.60 33.79
CA GLU A 79 4.66 24.20 33.24
C GLU A 79 4.62 24.37 31.73
N VAL A 80 5.15 25.48 31.21
CA VAL A 80 5.26 25.69 29.76
C VAL A 80 6.15 24.60 29.13
N LEU A 81 7.32 24.30 29.71
CA LEU A 81 8.18 23.24 29.20
C LEU A 81 7.53 21.86 29.25
N TYR A 82 6.81 21.55 30.34
CA TYR A 82 6.16 20.26 30.53
C TYR A 82 5.00 20.09 29.54
N ARG A 83 4.14 21.10 29.40
CA ARG A 83 3.01 21.07 28.46
C ARG A 83 3.44 20.97 27.00
N ASN A 84 4.59 21.54 26.64
CA ASN A 84 5.14 21.46 25.30
C ASN A 84 6.07 20.24 25.10
N GLY A 85 6.24 19.37 26.12
CA GLY A 85 6.98 18.11 25.99
C GLY A 85 8.51 18.22 25.99
N PHE A 86 9.07 19.31 26.53
CA PHE A 86 10.52 19.56 26.63
C PHE A 86 11.13 19.04 27.92
N VAL A 87 10.32 18.92 28.97
CA VAL A 87 10.67 18.25 30.23
C VAL A 87 9.61 17.21 30.53
N ARG A 88 10.02 16.15 31.22
CA ARG A 88 9.14 15.10 31.72
C ARG A 88 9.30 14.93 33.23
N ASP A 89 8.29 14.40 33.89
CA ASP A 89 8.36 14.06 35.30
C ASP A 89 8.86 12.63 35.48
N VAL A 90 10.01 12.47 36.13
CA VAL A 90 10.63 11.16 36.38
C VAL A 90 10.28 10.59 37.76
N SER A 91 9.42 11.26 38.53
CA SER A 91 9.07 10.83 39.89
C SER A 91 8.28 9.53 39.97
N GLN A 92 7.64 9.14 38.86
CA GLN A 92 6.82 7.93 38.75
C GLN A 92 7.50 6.86 37.88
N GLU A 93 8.80 6.98 37.61
CA GLU A 93 9.53 5.97 36.85
C GLU A 93 9.54 4.62 37.60
N HIS A 94 9.36 3.54 36.84
CA HIS A 94 9.45 2.20 37.39
C HIS A 94 10.89 1.90 37.84
N PRO A 95 11.09 1.32 39.02
CA PRO A 95 12.41 0.99 39.51
C PRO A 95 13.06 -0.11 38.67
N HIS A 96 14.38 -0.05 38.51
CA HIS A 96 15.19 -1.05 37.82
C HIS A 96 16.33 -1.55 38.73
N GLN A 97 16.99 -2.63 38.30
CA GLN A 97 18.09 -3.31 39.02
C GLN A 97 19.40 -3.32 38.23
N LEU A 98 19.48 -2.55 37.14
CA LEU A 98 20.70 -2.42 36.34
C LEU A 98 21.86 -1.84 37.14
N GLU A 99 23.05 -2.43 36.98
CA GLU A 99 24.29 -1.93 37.55
C GLU A 99 24.73 -0.59 36.93
N ASP A 100 25.39 0.27 37.70
CA ASP A 100 25.87 1.58 37.24
C ASP A 100 26.76 1.53 35.99
N GLN A 101 27.54 0.46 35.86
CA GLN A 101 28.39 0.25 34.69
C GLN A 101 27.56 0.03 33.41
N VAL A 102 26.48 -0.74 33.51
CA VAL A 102 25.55 -1.00 32.40
C VAL A 102 24.81 0.29 32.03
N LEU A 103 24.32 1.04 33.02
CA LEU A 103 23.68 2.33 32.81
C LEU A 103 24.57 3.31 32.07
N LYS A 104 25.85 3.45 32.48
CA LYS A 104 26.80 4.35 31.82
C LYS A 104 27.13 3.92 30.40
N ARG A 105 27.31 2.62 30.17
CA ARG A 105 27.63 2.07 28.85
C ARG A 105 26.48 2.26 27.85
N HIS A 106 25.25 2.00 28.29
CA HIS A 106 24.06 2.03 27.44
C HIS A 106 23.20 3.29 27.66
N ALA A 107 23.82 4.37 28.17
CA ALA A 107 23.13 5.62 28.48
C ALA A 107 22.41 6.20 27.25
N PHE A 108 22.96 6.04 26.05
CA PHE A 108 22.33 6.51 24.82
C PHE A 108 21.08 5.70 24.45
N GLN A 109 21.13 4.37 24.58
CA GLN A 109 19.99 3.49 24.30
C GLN A 109 18.84 3.75 25.30
N ILE A 110 19.17 3.83 26.59
CA ILE A 110 18.19 4.14 27.65
C ILE A 110 17.55 5.50 27.40
N GLU A 111 18.36 6.50 27.06
CA GLU A 111 17.86 7.85 26.79
C GLU A 111 17.02 7.93 25.50
N PHE A 112 17.33 7.11 24.50
CA PHE A 112 16.47 6.96 23.33
C PHE A 112 15.07 6.51 23.76
N VAL A 113 14.95 5.42 24.52
CA VAL A 113 13.65 4.93 25.01
C VAL A 113 12.93 6.02 25.81
N ASP A 114 13.66 6.68 26.72
CA ASP A 114 13.16 7.77 27.55
C ASP A 114 12.56 8.95 26.79
N SER A 115 13.05 9.21 25.57
CA SER A 115 12.56 10.33 24.74
C SER A 115 11.16 10.08 24.17
N PHE A 116 10.79 8.80 23.99
CA PHE A 116 9.52 8.35 23.43
C PHE A 116 8.54 7.82 24.48
N VAL A 117 9.02 7.03 25.45
CA VAL A 117 8.22 6.38 26.48
C VAL A 117 8.87 6.50 27.86
N ASP A 118 8.08 6.44 28.92
CA ASP A 118 8.58 6.60 30.29
C ASP A 118 9.32 5.35 30.80
N SER A 119 10.14 5.53 31.85
CA SER A 119 10.88 4.44 32.53
C SER A 119 11.88 3.70 31.63
N GLY A 120 12.70 4.44 30.85
CA GLY A 120 13.61 3.87 29.86
C GLY A 120 14.61 2.88 30.44
N ALA A 121 15.13 3.10 31.66
CA ALA A 121 16.06 2.16 32.29
C ALA A 121 15.38 0.83 32.68
N TYR A 122 14.13 0.88 33.16
CA TYR A 122 13.33 -0.33 33.42
C TYR A 122 13.02 -1.08 32.11
N ARG A 123 12.58 -0.37 31.07
CA ARG A 123 12.30 -0.98 29.75
C ARG A 123 13.56 -1.55 29.10
N PHE A 124 14.71 -0.89 29.26
CA PHE A 124 16.00 -1.41 28.83
C PHE A 124 16.37 -2.69 29.60
N GLN A 125 16.07 -2.76 30.89
CA GLN A 125 16.22 -4.01 31.65
C GLN A 125 15.34 -5.13 31.08
N THR A 126 14.08 -4.84 30.72
CA THR A 126 13.22 -5.81 30.03
C THR A 126 13.84 -6.29 28.72
N TYR A 127 14.40 -5.38 27.92
CA TYR A 127 15.14 -5.74 26.71
C TYR A 127 16.31 -6.69 26.99
N ARG A 128 17.11 -6.42 28.02
CA ARG A 128 18.22 -7.30 28.41
C ARG A 128 17.78 -8.70 28.84
N GLN A 129 16.52 -8.88 29.20
CA GLN A 129 15.92 -10.15 29.62
C GLN A 129 15.18 -10.86 28.48
N ALA A 130 15.12 -10.27 27.28
CA ALA A 130 14.46 -10.85 26.12
C ALA A 130 15.10 -12.16 25.69
N LYS A 131 14.28 -13.17 25.36
CA LYS A 131 14.78 -14.46 24.87
C LYS A 131 14.83 -14.43 23.35
N VAL A 132 16.04 -14.28 22.82
CA VAL A 132 16.27 -14.15 21.38
C VAL A 132 17.00 -15.36 20.81
N LEU A 133 16.53 -15.84 19.65
CA LEU A 133 17.26 -16.75 18.79
C LEU A 133 17.73 -16.01 17.53
N ALA A 134 19.04 -16.00 17.29
CA ALA A 134 19.62 -15.50 16.05
C ALA A 134 19.87 -16.68 15.10
N VAL A 135 19.30 -16.62 13.90
CA VAL A 135 19.37 -17.65 12.87
C VAL A 135 20.03 -17.09 11.60
N GLY A 136 20.97 -17.83 11.01
CA GLY A 136 21.53 -17.48 9.70
C GLY A 136 22.93 -18.05 9.47
N SER A 137 23.64 -17.48 8.51
CA SER A 137 25.02 -17.88 8.21
C SER A 137 25.87 -16.75 7.60
N GLY A 138 27.18 -17.00 7.46
CA GLY A 138 28.12 -16.12 6.78
C GLY A 138 28.47 -14.82 7.52
N PRO A 139 29.11 -13.86 6.82
CA PRO A 139 29.45 -12.54 7.39
C PRO A 139 28.25 -11.70 7.84
N PHE A 140 27.08 -11.88 7.21
CA PHE A 140 25.85 -11.22 7.63
C PHE A 140 25.45 -11.68 9.04
N PHE A 141 25.51 -12.98 9.31
CA PHE A 141 25.25 -13.52 10.65
C PHE A 141 26.23 -13.02 11.71
N VAL A 142 27.52 -12.88 11.37
CA VAL A 142 28.51 -12.27 12.28
C VAL A 142 28.12 -10.83 12.63
N SER A 143 27.60 -10.07 11.67
CA SER A 143 27.15 -8.69 11.87
C SER A 143 25.89 -8.61 12.72
N LEU A 144 24.97 -9.56 12.57
CA LEU A 144 23.80 -9.71 13.46
C LEU A 144 24.23 -9.94 14.91
N VAL A 145 25.14 -10.86 15.16
CA VAL A 145 25.65 -11.14 16.51
C VAL A 145 26.35 -9.91 17.10
N SER A 146 27.16 -9.18 16.31
CA SER A 146 27.77 -7.92 16.76
C SER A 146 26.71 -6.89 17.14
N SER A 147 25.69 -6.72 16.30
CA SER A 147 24.61 -5.74 16.51
C SER A 147 23.80 -6.05 17.77
N LEU A 148 23.46 -7.32 18.02
CA LEU A 148 22.76 -7.75 19.25
C LEU A 148 23.58 -7.44 20.50
N ILE A 149 24.88 -7.72 20.49
CA ILE A 149 25.77 -7.39 21.62
C ILE A 149 25.87 -5.88 21.83
N GLU A 150 26.05 -5.11 20.76
CA GLU A 150 26.22 -3.65 20.82
C GLU A 150 24.94 -2.91 21.25
N SER A 151 23.78 -3.42 20.87
CA SER A 151 22.48 -2.93 21.33
C SER A 151 22.28 -3.10 22.84
N GLY A 152 23.03 -4.02 23.46
CA GLY A 152 23.02 -4.26 24.90
C GLY A 152 22.28 -5.51 25.34
N LEU A 153 21.94 -6.43 24.42
CA LEU A 153 21.37 -7.74 24.76
C LEU A 153 22.47 -8.70 25.22
N PRO A 154 22.51 -9.10 26.50
CA PRO A 154 23.61 -9.92 27.00
C PRO A 154 23.44 -11.41 26.67
N LYS A 155 22.21 -11.92 26.61
CA LYS A 155 21.94 -13.36 26.54
C LYS A 155 21.05 -13.71 25.36
N PHE A 156 21.54 -14.56 24.46
CA PHE A 156 20.79 -15.07 23.31
C PHE A 156 21.45 -16.35 22.78
N LYS A 157 20.73 -17.10 21.94
CA LYS A 157 21.27 -18.32 21.32
C LYS A 157 21.48 -18.13 19.82
N LEU A 158 22.44 -18.89 19.29
CA LEU A 158 22.79 -18.91 17.87
C LEU A 158 22.34 -20.21 17.23
N LEU A 159 21.77 -20.12 16.04
CA LEU A 159 21.51 -21.25 15.16
C LEU A 159 22.13 -20.96 13.79
N ILE A 160 23.22 -21.67 13.48
CA ILE A 160 23.96 -21.49 12.23
C ILE A 160 23.42 -22.48 11.19
N THR A 161 22.93 -21.98 10.05
CA THR A 161 22.33 -22.84 8.99
C THR A 161 23.37 -23.39 8.00
N ASP A 162 24.66 -23.04 8.18
CA ASP A 162 25.82 -23.47 7.38
C ASP A 162 25.67 -23.34 5.84
N THR A 163 24.70 -22.55 5.37
CA THR A 163 24.48 -22.21 3.95
C THR A 163 25.68 -21.49 3.34
N VAL A 164 26.26 -20.53 4.07
CA VAL A 164 27.52 -19.84 3.77
C VAL A 164 28.51 -20.07 4.93
N PRO A 165 29.81 -20.26 4.67
CA PRO A 165 30.80 -20.45 5.73
C PRO A 165 30.80 -19.32 6.76
N THR A 166 30.47 -19.66 8.01
CA THR A 166 30.41 -18.70 9.12
C THR A 166 31.72 -18.72 9.91
N ASN A 167 32.31 -17.55 10.14
CA ASN A 167 33.54 -17.44 10.93
C ASN A 167 33.25 -17.57 12.45
N ARG A 168 33.15 -18.82 12.92
CA ARG A 168 32.87 -19.13 14.34
C ARG A 168 33.94 -18.58 15.29
N ARG A 169 35.21 -18.52 14.85
CA ARG A 169 36.28 -17.90 15.64
C ARG A 169 36.00 -16.42 15.90
N ARG A 170 35.55 -15.69 14.89
CA ARG A 170 35.19 -14.27 15.02
C ARG A 170 34.03 -14.08 16.00
N LEU A 171 33.03 -14.97 15.99
CA LEU A 171 31.93 -14.95 16.98
C LEU A 171 32.47 -15.09 18.41
N THR A 172 33.34 -16.07 18.66
CA THR A 172 33.97 -16.26 19.98
C THR A 172 34.78 -15.04 20.42
N GLU A 173 35.50 -14.39 19.49
CA GLU A 173 36.26 -13.17 19.77
C GLU A 173 35.34 -11.99 20.13
N LEU A 174 34.21 -11.82 19.44
CA LEU A 174 33.20 -10.78 19.75
C LEU A 174 32.62 -10.97 21.16
N VAL A 175 32.20 -12.19 21.49
CA VAL A 175 31.63 -12.53 22.80
C VAL A 175 32.68 -12.32 23.91
N ALA A 176 33.91 -12.78 23.71
CA ALA A 176 34.99 -12.60 24.67
C ALA A 176 35.38 -11.12 24.86
N HIS A 177 35.30 -10.31 23.81
CA HIS A 177 35.52 -8.86 23.91
C HIS A 177 34.41 -8.18 24.72
N ALA A 178 33.15 -8.49 24.43
CA ALA A 178 32.00 -7.91 25.10
C ALA A 178 31.94 -8.25 26.60
N ARG A 179 32.30 -9.49 26.97
CA ARG A 179 32.41 -9.94 28.37
C ARG A 179 33.36 -9.12 29.23
N LYS A 180 34.36 -8.45 28.64
CA LYS A 180 35.27 -7.57 29.39
C LYS A 180 34.56 -6.35 29.96
N THR A 181 33.48 -5.93 29.33
CA THR A 181 32.74 -4.71 29.66
C THR A 181 31.34 -4.99 30.19
N ASP A 182 30.77 -6.16 29.91
CA ASP A 182 29.48 -6.61 30.40
C ASP A 182 29.59 -8.11 30.79
N PRO A 183 29.77 -8.43 32.08
CA PRO A 183 29.94 -9.81 32.55
C PRO A 183 28.73 -10.72 32.31
N GLU A 184 27.54 -10.16 32.07
CA GLU A 184 26.32 -10.94 31.82
C GLU A 184 26.29 -11.59 30.43
N VAL A 185 27.19 -11.17 29.52
CA VAL A 185 27.19 -11.62 28.12
C VAL A 185 27.41 -13.14 28.03
N GLU A 186 26.40 -13.83 27.51
CA GLU A 186 26.34 -15.28 27.40
C GLU A 186 25.66 -15.67 26.08
N VAL A 187 26.48 -16.03 25.10
CA VAL A 187 26.02 -16.43 23.77
C VAL A 187 26.45 -17.86 23.54
N GLU A 188 25.48 -18.73 23.25
CA GLU A 188 25.72 -20.16 23.02
C GLU A 188 25.11 -20.60 21.69
N GLU A 189 25.83 -21.48 21.00
CA GLU A 189 25.35 -22.13 19.77
C GLU A 189 24.47 -23.33 20.13
N VAL A 190 23.27 -23.39 19.54
CA VAL A 190 22.38 -24.54 19.67
C VAL A 190 22.99 -25.71 18.90
N SER A 191 23.20 -26.83 19.58
CA SER A 191 23.79 -28.03 18.98
C SER A 191 22.73 -28.86 18.27
N LEU A 192 22.95 -29.09 16.97
CA LEU A 192 22.07 -29.87 16.08
C LEU A 192 22.11 -31.38 16.42
N LYS A 193 20.95 -32.04 16.48
CA LYS A 193 20.87 -33.51 16.62
C LYS A 193 19.99 -34.21 15.57
N ASP A 194 19.15 -33.49 14.83
CA ASP A 194 18.34 -34.02 13.70
C ASP A 194 17.81 -32.86 12.83
N ASP A 195 17.54 -33.12 11.55
CA ASP A 195 17.33 -32.14 10.46
C ASP A 195 15.89 -32.10 9.86
N GLY A 196 14.86 -32.46 10.65
CA GLY A 196 13.44 -32.47 10.22
C GLY A 196 12.62 -31.20 10.53
N VAL A 197 11.37 -31.07 10.09
CA VAL A 197 10.49 -29.90 10.40
C VAL A 197 10.22 -29.74 11.91
N SER A 198 10.19 -30.85 12.66
CA SER A 198 10.09 -30.84 14.13
C SER A 198 11.26 -30.12 14.80
N PHE A 199 12.42 -30.04 14.14
CA PHE A 199 13.62 -29.37 14.65
C PHE A 199 13.41 -27.86 14.80
N TRP A 200 12.87 -27.21 13.77
CA TRP A 200 12.66 -25.76 13.81
C TRP A 200 11.72 -25.37 14.95
N ARG A 201 10.67 -26.17 15.16
CA ARG A 201 9.72 -25.97 16.25
C ARG A 201 10.40 -26.08 17.62
N GLU A 202 11.18 -27.13 17.83
CA GLU A 202 11.93 -27.34 19.09
C GLU A 202 12.95 -26.22 19.35
N CYS A 203 13.59 -25.70 18.31
CA CYS A 203 14.54 -24.60 18.42
C CYS A 203 13.88 -23.26 18.71
N VAL A 204 12.71 -22.99 18.14
CA VAL A 204 12.01 -21.71 18.25
C VAL A 204 11.22 -21.60 19.55
N GLN A 205 10.66 -22.70 20.04
CA GLN A 205 9.77 -22.73 21.21
C GLN A 205 10.30 -22.02 22.48
N PRO A 206 11.60 -22.14 22.88
CA PRO A 206 12.11 -21.55 24.11
C PRO A 206 12.25 -20.01 24.08
N PHE A 207 12.13 -19.40 22.91
CA PHE A 207 12.42 -17.99 22.67
C PHE A 207 11.14 -17.20 22.43
N ASP A 208 11.23 -15.88 22.57
CA ASP A 208 10.11 -14.96 22.35
C ASP A 208 10.25 -14.26 20.99
N SER A 209 11.49 -13.99 20.56
CA SER A 209 11.80 -13.32 19.30
C SER A 209 12.87 -14.05 18.50
N ILE A 210 12.64 -14.19 17.20
CA ILE A 210 13.49 -14.91 16.26
C ILE A 210 13.97 -13.93 15.19
N LEU A 211 15.29 -13.75 15.09
CA LEU A 211 15.91 -12.91 14.06
C LEU A 211 16.55 -13.82 13.02
N TYR A 212 16.23 -13.60 11.75
CA TYR A 212 16.73 -14.38 10.64
C TYR A 212 17.54 -13.51 9.68
N VAL A 213 18.75 -13.93 9.33
CA VAL A 213 19.55 -13.25 8.29
C VAL A 213 20.02 -14.19 7.20
N SER A 214 19.89 -13.76 5.95
CA SER A 214 20.34 -14.53 4.78
C SER A 214 21.07 -13.66 3.78
N GLN A 215 22.32 -14.02 3.50
CA GLN A 215 23.13 -13.35 2.48
C GLN A 215 22.70 -13.71 1.05
N GLU A 216 22.27 -14.96 0.84
CA GLU A 216 21.93 -15.48 -0.49
C GLU A 216 20.42 -15.46 -0.76
N GLY A 217 19.63 -14.91 0.17
CA GLY A 217 18.18 -14.77 0.01
C GLY A 217 17.46 -16.12 -0.06
N ASN A 218 17.78 -17.05 0.84
CA ASN A 218 17.10 -18.36 0.91
C ASN A 218 15.64 -18.22 1.35
N LEU A 219 14.75 -17.97 0.38
CA LEU A 219 13.32 -17.73 0.61
C LEU A 219 12.60 -18.97 1.15
N GLU A 220 13.02 -20.18 0.79
CA GLU A 220 12.40 -21.42 1.26
C GLU A 220 12.65 -21.63 2.76
N GLU A 221 13.89 -21.43 3.21
CA GLU A 221 14.26 -21.47 4.63
C GLU A 221 13.52 -20.39 5.42
N LEU A 222 13.45 -19.17 4.88
CA LEU A 222 12.72 -18.06 5.50
C LEU A 222 11.24 -18.40 5.66
N ARG A 223 10.57 -18.87 4.60
CA ARG A 223 9.15 -19.24 4.61
C ARG A 223 8.86 -20.34 5.62
N LEU A 224 9.71 -21.37 5.67
CA LEU A 224 9.59 -22.46 6.64
C LEU A 224 9.70 -21.93 8.07
N LEU A 225 10.74 -21.15 8.38
CA LEU A 225 10.95 -20.59 9.72
C LEU A 225 9.83 -19.63 10.12
N HIS A 226 9.38 -18.79 9.20
CA HIS A 226 8.25 -17.89 9.42
C HIS A 226 6.97 -18.67 9.77
N THR A 227 6.66 -19.74 9.04
CA THR A 227 5.49 -20.60 9.31
C THR A 227 5.57 -21.20 10.73
N VAL A 228 6.75 -21.70 11.12
CA VAL A 228 6.97 -22.22 12.48
C VAL A 228 6.81 -21.13 13.55
N CYS A 229 7.28 -19.92 13.28
CA CYS A 229 7.11 -18.78 14.20
C CYS A 229 5.64 -18.37 14.33
N GLU A 230 4.87 -18.37 13.25
CA GLU A 230 3.42 -18.10 13.29
C GLU A 230 2.69 -19.15 14.12
N GLU A 231 2.97 -20.45 13.92
CA GLU A 231 2.37 -21.55 14.67
C GLU A 231 2.71 -21.48 16.17
N GLU A 232 3.96 -21.18 16.51
CA GLU A 232 4.45 -21.06 17.88
C GLU A 232 4.21 -19.67 18.52
N LYS A 233 3.54 -18.76 17.79
CA LYS A 233 3.23 -17.39 18.21
C LYS A 233 4.47 -16.62 18.67
N LYS A 234 5.52 -16.61 17.85
CA LYS A 234 6.77 -15.90 18.11
C LYS A 234 6.85 -14.63 17.27
N THR A 235 7.54 -13.62 17.81
CA THR A 235 7.92 -12.45 17.03
C THR A 235 9.03 -12.83 16.05
N PHE A 236 8.87 -12.51 14.78
CA PHE A 236 9.82 -12.85 13.71
C PHE A 236 10.28 -11.60 12.97
N LEU A 237 11.61 -11.43 12.84
CA LEU A 237 12.22 -10.34 12.09
C LEU A 237 13.28 -10.89 11.11
N PRO A 238 12.99 -10.88 9.80
CA PRO A 238 13.97 -11.26 8.79
C PRO A 238 14.77 -10.06 8.27
N ALA A 239 16.02 -10.29 7.87
CA ALA A 239 16.70 -9.44 6.91
C ALA A 239 17.47 -10.28 5.88
N ILE A 240 17.26 -10.02 4.61
CA ILE A 240 17.87 -10.78 3.52
C ILE A 240 18.49 -9.86 2.49
N CYS A 241 19.55 -10.34 1.84
CA CYS A 241 20.02 -9.76 0.58
C CYS A 241 19.47 -10.60 -0.57
N LEU A 242 18.89 -9.94 -1.56
CA LEU A 242 18.38 -10.58 -2.77
C LEU A 242 18.71 -9.72 -3.98
N GLN A 243 19.45 -10.29 -4.94
CA GLN A 243 19.99 -9.54 -6.07
C GLN A 243 20.79 -8.31 -5.60
N GLN A 244 20.39 -7.10 -5.97
CA GLN A 244 21.02 -5.83 -5.60
C GLN A 244 20.32 -5.10 -4.45
N VAL A 245 19.38 -5.76 -3.76
CA VAL A 245 18.55 -5.12 -2.73
C VAL A 245 18.64 -5.88 -1.42
N GLY A 246 18.83 -5.14 -0.34
CA GLY A 246 18.65 -5.60 1.03
C GLY A 246 17.23 -5.34 1.48
N ILE A 247 16.59 -6.33 2.10
CA ILE A 247 15.26 -6.21 2.68
C ILE A 247 15.39 -6.49 4.18
N ALA A 248 14.83 -5.64 5.02
CA ALA A 248 14.72 -5.86 6.46
C ALA A 248 13.27 -5.67 6.93
N GLY A 249 12.82 -6.54 7.82
CA GLY A 249 11.42 -6.62 8.24
C GLY A 249 10.51 -7.26 7.17
N PRO A 250 9.19 -7.22 7.33
CA PRO A 250 8.50 -6.58 8.44
C PRO A 250 8.76 -7.27 9.78
N LEU A 251 8.56 -6.53 10.85
CA LEU A 251 8.39 -7.10 12.18
C LEU A 251 7.04 -7.81 12.22
N VAL A 252 7.06 -9.14 12.34
CA VAL A 252 5.86 -9.98 12.39
C VAL A 252 5.61 -10.37 13.83
N ASN A 253 4.51 -9.87 14.38
CA ASN A 253 4.03 -10.23 15.72
C ASN A 253 2.85 -11.20 15.63
N PRO A 254 2.61 -12.04 16.65
CA PRO A 254 1.47 -12.96 16.68
C PRO A 254 0.10 -12.28 16.59
N GLU A 255 0.03 -11.01 16.98
CA GLU A 255 -1.19 -10.19 16.94
C GLU A 255 -1.32 -9.36 15.64
N SER A 256 -0.29 -9.37 14.80
CA SER A 256 -0.28 -8.62 13.54
C SER A 256 -1.01 -9.37 12.45
N GLU A 257 -1.84 -8.66 11.67
CA GLU A 257 -2.41 -9.22 10.43
C GLU A 257 -1.40 -9.25 9.28
N ALA A 258 -0.27 -8.54 9.41
CA ALA A 258 0.77 -8.49 8.42
C ALA A 258 1.85 -9.54 8.67
N SER A 259 2.16 -10.28 7.61
CA SER A 259 3.19 -11.31 7.57
C SER A 259 4.28 -10.98 6.57
N TRP A 260 5.41 -11.67 6.64
CA TRP A 260 6.46 -11.56 5.62
C TRP A 260 5.93 -11.87 4.21
N GLU A 261 5.10 -12.92 4.08
CA GLU A 261 4.54 -13.31 2.78
C GLU A 261 3.63 -12.22 2.20
N SER A 262 2.94 -11.45 3.05
CA SER A 262 2.18 -10.27 2.60
C SER A 262 3.10 -9.19 2.03
N ALA A 263 4.18 -8.84 2.74
CA ALA A 263 5.16 -7.87 2.25
C ALA A 263 5.81 -8.34 0.94
N TRP A 264 6.17 -9.62 0.86
CA TRP A 264 6.77 -10.22 -0.32
C TRP A 264 5.87 -10.19 -1.55
N ARG A 265 4.57 -10.43 -1.38
CA ARG A 265 3.58 -10.33 -2.47
C ARG A 265 3.23 -8.90 -2.85
N ARG A 266 3.48 -7.92 -1.98
CA ARG A 266 3.32 -6.49 -2.27
C ARG A 266 4.56 -5.88 -2.90
N LEU A 267 5.76 -6.39 -2.61
CA LEU A 267 6.99 -5.87 -3.17
C LEU A 267 7.00 -6.01 -4.69
N HIS A 268 7.19 -4.92 -5.42
CA HIS A 268 7.18 -4.93 -6.88
C HIS A 268 8.44 -5.56 -7.47
N GLN A 269 8.27 -6.33 -8.54
CA GLN A 269 9.37 -7.00 -9.22
C GLN A 269 10.43 -6.00 -9.73
N SER A 270 10.02 -4.79 -10.13
CA SER A 270 10.90 -3.72 -10.61
C SER A 270 11.93 -3.25 -9.58
N VAL A 271 11.67 -3.49 -8.28
CA VAL A 271 12.61 -3.14 -7.20
C VAL A 271 13.81 -4.08 -7.21
N LEU A 272 13.56 -5.38 -7.41
CA LEU A 272 14.58 -6.43 -7.27
C LEU A 272 15.42 -6.63 -8.54
N PHE A 273 14.79 -6.56 -9.70
CA PHE A 273 15.44 -6.84 -10.97
C PHE A 273 15.73 -5.53 -11.70
N LYS A 274 16.84 -4.90 -11.34
CA LYS A 274 17.41 -3.77 -12.10
C LYS A 274 18.24 -4.32 -13.26
N ASP A 275 18.28 -3.61 -14.39
CA ASP A 275 19.07 -3.98 -15.59
C ASP A 275 20.61 -3.93 -15.38
N GLN A 276 21.08 -3.92 -14.14
CA GLN A 276 22.47 -3.76 -13.76
C GLN A 276 23.10 -5.13 -13.41
N GLN A 277 24.43 -5.22 -13.52
CA GLN A 277 25.16 -6.44 -13.17
C GLN A 277 25.04 -6.72 -11.68
N ILE A 278 24.78 -7.98 -11.31
CA ILE A 278 24.74 -8.46 -9.93
C ILE A 278 26.01 -8.00 -9.21
N THR A 279 25.85 -7.21 -8.15
CA THR A 279 26.98 -6.68 -7.40
C THR A 279 27.45 -7.67 -6.35
N ALA A 280 28.73 -7.58 -6.02
CA ALA A 280 29.34 -8.44 -5.02
C ALA A 280 28.77 -8.13 -3.63
N PHE A 281 28.72 -9.14 -2.76
CA PHE A 281 28.30 -9.00 -1.38
C PHE A 281 29.00 -7.83 -0.66
N SER A 282 28.22 -6.96 -0.01
CA SER A 282 28.72 -5.83 0.79
C SER A 282 28.59 -6.15 2.28
N SER A 283 29.75 -6.23 2.97
CA SER A 283 29.80 -6.35 4.43
C SER A 283 29.18 -5.16 5.14
N THR A 284 29.27 -3.96 4.56
CA THR A 284 28.66 -2.75 5.10
C THR A 284 27.14 -2.82 5.03
N ALA A 285 26.60 -3.23 3.88
CA ALA A 285 25.15 -3.33 3.70
C ALA A 285 24.53 -4.38 4.63
N SER A 286 25.17 -5.55 4.77
CA SER A 286 24.72 -6.58 5.73
C SER A 286 24.81 -6.10 7.19
N ALA A 287 25.83 -5.33 7.56
CA ALA A 287 25.90 -4.72 8.89
C ALA A 287 24.77 -3.69 9.11
N MET A 288 24.44 -2.88 8.10
CA MET A 288 23.31 -1.94 8.18
C MET A 288 21.98 -2.67 8.36
N LEU A 289 21.68 -3.68 7.53
CA LEU A 289 20.45 -4.47 7.64
C LEU A 289 20.33 -5.19 8.99
N ALA A 290 21.43 -5.77 9.48
CA ALA A 290 21.49 -6.40 10.79
C ALA A 290 21.16 -5.40 11.90
N ASN A 291 21.73 -4.20 11.84
CA ASN A 291 21.46 -3.16 12.82
C ASN A 291 20.01 -2.66 12.75
N VAL A 292 19.43 -2.55 11.54
CA VAL A 292 18.01 -2.21 11.35
C VAL A 292 17.11 -3.21 12.10
N ILE A 293 17.23 -4.52 11.86
CA ILE A 293 16.35 -5.50 12.52
C ILE A 293 16.59 -5.61 14.02
N VAL A 294 17.82 -5.42 14.50
CA VAL A 294 18.12 -5.40 15.94
C VAL A 294 17.51 -4.17 16.59
N PHE A 295 17.52 -3.04 15.91
CA PHE A 295 16.90 -1.81 16.40
C PHE A 295 15.38 -1.89 16.40
N GLU A 296 14.76 -2.51 15.39
CA GLU A 296 13.32 -2.81 15.40
C GLU A 296 12.94 -3.72 16.58
N LEU A 297 13.71 -4.78 16.83
CA LEU A 297 13.52 -5.62 18.02
C LEU A 297 13.65 -4.80 19.31
N TYR A 298 14.66 -3.92 19.38
CA TYR A 298 14.88 -3.06 20.53
C TYR A 298 13.67 -2.16 20.81
N LYS A 299 13.13 -1.51 19.78
CA LYS A 299 11.92 -0.69 19.88
C LYS A 299 10.71 -1.51 20.33
N GLU A 300 10.55 -2.72 19.79
CA GLU A 300 9.44 -3.60 20.13
C GLU A 300 9.44 -4.01 21.59
N VAL A 301 10.55 -4.58 22.07
CA VAL A 301 10.63 -5.06 23.45
C VAL A 301 10.58 -3.92 24.47
N THR A 302 11.09 -2.74 24.10
CA THR A 302 11.00 -1.54 24.95
C THR A 302 9.66 -0.84 24.85
N GLY A 303 8.78 -1.21 23.91
CA GLY A 303 7.45 -0.64 23.71
C GLY A 303 7.44 0.74 23.04
N VAL A 304 8.51 1.09 22.30
CA VAL A 304 8.58 2.33 21.52
C VAL A 304 7.71 2.24 20.25
N THR A 305 7.54 1.03 19.70
CA THR A 305 6.85 0.78 18.42
C THR A 305 5.36 1.16 18.40
N GLU A 306 4.69 1.29 19.55
CA GLU A 306 3.25 1.64 19.61
C GLU A 306 2.91 3.00 18.95
N LEU A 307 3.93 3.85 18.74
CA LEU A 307 3.80 5.17 18.12
C LEU A 307 4.06 5.20 16.60
N GLU A 308 4.53 4.09 16.01
CA GLU A 308 4.97 4.03 14.62
C GLU A 308 3.92 3.42 13.66
N GLN A 309 4.09 3.68 12.37
CA GLN A 309 3.25 3.08 11.33
C GLN A 309 3.50 1.57 11.27
N LYS A 310 2.43 0.78 11.44
CA LYS A 310 2.48 -0.68 11.32
C LYS A 310 2.67 -1.11 9.86
N ASN A 311 3.12 -2.34 9.65
CA ASN A 311 3.25 -3.00 8.34
C ASN A 311 4.24 -2.29 7.41
N GLN A 312 5.48 -2.17 7.87
CA GLN A 312 6.57 -1.59 7.08
C GLN A 312 7.69 -2.59 6.89
N PHE A 313 8.39 -2.46 5.76
CA PHE A 313 9.68 -3.10 5.53
C PHE A 313 10.67 -2.04 5.04
N PHE A 314 11.95 -2.28 5.31
CA PHE A 314 13.04 -1.43 4.91
C PHE A 314 13.71 -2.00 3.66
N LEU A 315 13.88 -1.17 2.64
CA LEU A 315 14.67 -1.49 1.45
C LEU A 315 15.99 -0.75 1.51
N LEU A 316 17.07 -1.46 1.22
CA LEU A 316 18.42 -0.93 1.09
C LEU A 316 18.95 -1.23 -0.31
N ASP A 317 19.32 -0.20 -1.05
CA ASP A 317 20.10 -0.40 -2.27
C ASP A 317 21.54 -0.77 -1.90
N LEU A 318 22.00 -1.96 -2.33
CA LEU A 318 23.28 -2.50 -1.88
C LEU A 318 24.50 -1.76 -2.47
N ASP A 319 24.30 -0.99 -3.54
CA ASP A 319 25.36 -0.29 -4.26
C ASP A 319 25.54 1.15 -3.74
N THR A 320 24.42 1.85 -3.55
CA THR A 320 24.38 3.25 -3.10
C THR A 320 24.29 3.38 -1.58
N LEU A 321 23.87 2.31 -0.88
CA LEU A 321 23.52 2.30 0.55
C LEU A 321 22.36 3.25 0.90
N GLU A 322 21.60 3.70 -0.09
CA GLU A 322 20.36 4.44 0.14
C GLU A 322 19.30 3.48 0.68
N GLY A 323 18.62 3.88 1.76
CA GLY A 323 17.63 3.03 2.40
C GLY A 323 16.40 3.79 2.86
N HIS A 324 15.23 3.18 2.65
CA HIS A 324 13.93 3.79 2.89
C HIS A 324 12.94 2.77 3.47
N TRP A 325 12.03 3.28 4.29
CA TRP A 325 10.90 2.51 4.83
C TRP A 325 9.70 2.59 3.89
N HIS A 326 9.10 1.44 3.60
CA HIS A 326 7.94 1.32 2.74
C HIS A 326 6.80 0.65 3.51
N SER A 327 5.64 1.30 3.52
CA SER A 327 4.42 0.72 4.08
C SER A 327 3.78 -0.22 3.07
N PHE A 328 3.09 -1.24 3.56
CA PHE A 328 2.32 -2.15 2.73
C PHE A 328 1.01 -2.55 3.39
N ILE A 329 0.07 -3.00 2.57
CA ILE A 329 -1.22 -3.49 3.01
C ILE A 329 -1.17 -5.03 3.06
N PRO A 330 -1.66 -5.69 4.13
CA PRO A 330 -1.74 -7.15 4.19
C PRO A 330 -2.35 -7.75 2.92
N HIS A 331 -1.78 -8.86 2.45
CA HIS A 331 -2.16 -9.40 1.15
C HIS A 331 -3.39 -10.33 1.28
N PRO A 332 -4.39 -10.23 0.39
CA PRO A 332 -5.67 -10.96 0.52
C PRO A 332 -5.50 -12.49 0.45
N LEU A 333 -4.57 -12.98 -0.39
CA LEU A 333 -4.26 -14.41 -0.47
C LEU A 333 -3.62 -14.97 0.82
N VAL A 334 -3.01 -14.12 1.63
CA VAL A 334 -2.33 -14.54 2.87
C VAL A 334 -3.28 -14.43 4.06
N THR A 335 -4.06 -13.36 4.14
CA THR A 335 -5.06 -13.18 5.20
C THR A 335 -6.27 -14.10 5.05
N GLY A 336 -6.48 -14.69 3.87
CA GLY A 336 -7.59 -15.61 3.59
C GLY A 336 -8.96 -14.92 3.55
N ARG A 337 -9.01 -13.58 3.53
CA ARG A 337 -10.24 -12.78 3.64
C ARG A 337 -11.05 -12.65 2.35
N ILE A 338 -10.66 -13.38 1.31
CA ILE A 338 -11.30 -13.28 0.00
C ILE A 338 -12.64 -13.98 0.04
N SER A 339 -13.71 -13.22 -0.11
CA SER A 339 -15.07 -13.76 -0.22
C SER A 339 -15.86 -13.10 -1.34
N THR A 340 -16.86 -13.82 -1.83
CA THR A 340 -17.83 -13.31 -2.78
C THR A 340 -19.24 -13.56 -2.28
N LYS A 341 -20.10 -12.57 -2.47
CA LYS A 341 -21.51 -12.63 -2.06
C LYS A 341 -22.39 -12.18 -3.21
N TRP A 342 -23.41 -12.98 -3.51
CA TRP A 342 -24.46 -12.55 -4.45
C TRP A 342 -25.18 -11.33 -3.91
N VAL A 343 -25.48 -10.37 -4.78
CA VAL A 343 -26.23 -9.17 -4.39
C VAL A 343 -27.72 -9.52 -4.38
N GLU A 344 -28.25 -9.84 -3.20
CA GLU A 344 -29.67 -10.16 -3.00
C GLU A 344 -30.55 -8.89 -2.89
N ASP A 345 -30.01 -7.81 -2.33
CA ASP A 345 -30.72 -6.54 -2.10
C ASP A 345 -30.57 -5.53 -3.24
N PHE A 346 -30.67 -6.01 -4.48
CA PHE A 346 -30.34 -5.22 -5.67
C PHE A 346 -31.16 -3.92 -5.78
N ASP A 347 -32.49 -4.02 -5.66
CA ASP A 347 -33.40 -2.87 -5.75
C ASP A 347 -33.16 -1.82 -4.65
N ARG A 348 -32.80 -2.28 -3.44
CA ARG A 348 -32.49 -1.41 -2.31
C ARG A 348 -31.22 -0.60 -2.57
N ARG A 349 -30.17 -1.24 -3.10
CA ARG A 349 -28.88 -0.59 -3.37
C ARG A 349 -28.94 0.39 -4.54
N ILE A 350 -29.82 0.17 -5.52
CA ILE A 350 -30.10 1.15 -6.59
C ILE A 350 -30.72 2.43 -6.03
N GLY A 351 -31.60 2.31 -5.03
CA GLY A 351 -32.27 3.45 -4.39
C GLY A 351 -31.41 4.23 -3.40
N GLN A 352 -30.30 3.64 -2.92
CA GLN A 352 -29.34 4.29 -2.04
C GLN A 352 -28.34 5.13 -2.85
N GLY A 353 -28.77 6.31 -3.29
CA GLY A 353 -27.85 7.33 -3.75
C GLY A 353 -27.08 7.87 -2.55
N LEU A 354 -25.90 7.33 -2.25
CA LEU A 354 -24.98 7.99 -1.33
C LEU A 354 -24.65 9.37 -1.91
N ASN A 355 -24.61 10.40 -1.05
CA ASN A 355 -24.01 11.68 -1.39
C ASN A 355 -22.61 11.38 -1.93
N SER A 356 -22.35 11.72 -3.19
CA SER A 356 -21.00 11.69 -3.73
C SER A 356 -20.10 12.41 -2.74
N GLY A 357 -19.10 11.71 -2.18
CA GLY A 357 -18.06 12.36 -1.40
C GLY A 357 -17.43 13.49 -2.22
N GLU A 358 -16.74 14.41 -1.56
CA GLU A 358 -16.01 15.43 -2.32
C GLU A 358 -15.03 14.69 -3.26
N PRO A 359 -14.97 15.04 -4.56
CA PRO A 359 -14.11 14.34 -5.53
C PRO A 359 -12.63 14.24 -5.09
N SER A 360 -12.21 15.17 -4.22
CA SER A 360 -10.88 15.21 -3.61
C SER A 360 -10.58 14.00 -2.71
N GLU A 361 -11.58 13.42 -2.03
CA GLU A 361 -11.39 12.28 -1.14
C GLU A 361 -11.02 11.01 -1.91
N LEU A 362 -11.66 10.77 -3.05
CA LEU A 362 -11.37 9.61 -3.90
C LEU A 362 -9.95 9.66 -4.49
N LEU A 363 -9.49 10.85 -4.90
CA LEU A 363 -8.13 11.01 -5.42
C LEU A 363 -7.07 10.83 -4.32
N LEU A 364 -7.34 11.27 -3.09
CA LEU A 364 -6.48 11.01 -1.93
C LEU A 364 -6.43 9.51 -1.62
N PHE A 365 -7.57 8.82 -1.73
CA PHE A 365 -7.64 7.37 -1.59
C PHE A 365 -6.75 6.67 -2.62
N PHE A 366 -6.83 7.01 -3.91
CA PHE A 366 -5.95 6.44 -4.94
C PHE A 366 -4.46 6.75 -4.68
N HIS A 367 -4.14 7.93 -4.17
CA HIS A 367 -2.77 8.28 -3.80
C HIS A 367 -2.23 7.34 -2.71
N GLN A 368 -3.02 6.99 -1.70
CA GLN A 368 -2.64 6.05 -0.65
C GLN A 368 -2.38 4.63 -1.18
N LEU A 369 -3.02 4.24 -2.29
CA LEU A 369 -2.78 2.95 -2.96
C LEU A 369 -1.56 2.94 -3.88
N THR A 370 -0.95 4.10 -4.11
CA THR A 370 0.12 4.28 -5.10
C THR A 370 1.49 4.31 -4.45
N SER A 371 2.34 3.36 -4.83
CA SER A 371 3.74 3.28 -4.41
C SER A 371 4.52 2.49 -5.46
N LYS A 372 5.71 2.96 -5.85
CA LYS A 372 6.51 2.29 -6.88
C LYS A 372 7.10 0.97 -6.39
N GLU A 373 7.13 0.77 -5.07
CA GLU A 373 7.76 -0.37 -4.42
C GLU A 373 6.76 -1.38 -3.84
N SER A 374 5.60 -0.93 -3.36
CA SER A 374 4.68 -1.76 -2.56
C SER A 374 3.17 -1.50 -2.74
N GLY A 375 2.81 -0.59 -3.67
CA GLY A 375 1.42 -0.16 -3.86
C GLY A 375 0.54 -1.19 -4.56
N ILE A 376 -0.77 -0.98 -4.53
CA ILE A 376 -1.65 -1.65 -5.50
C ILE A 376 -1.45 -1.04 -6.88
N PHE A 377 -1.24 0.27 -6.92
CA PHE A 377 -0.78 0.98 -8.11
C PHE A 377 0.74 1.14 -8.03
N HIS A 378 1.43 0.59 -9.01
CA HIS A 378 2.83 0.91 -9.27
C HIS A 378 2.98 2.36 -9.72
N ILE A 379 2.08 2.81 -10.59
CA ILE A 379 2.06 4.17 -11.13
C ILE A 379 0.61 4.63 -11.20
N TRP A 380 0.36 5.88 -10.80
CA TRP A 380 -0.87 6.61 -11.04
C TRP A 380 -0.53 8.09 -11.21
N GLU A 381 -0.31 8.51 -12.45
CA GLU A 381 0.19 9.86 -12.80
C GLU A 381 -0.05 10.17 -14.29
N GLU A 382 0.04 11.44 -14.68
CA GLU A 382 0.04 11.85 -16.09
C GLU A 382 1.36 11.55 -16.81
N GLY A 383 2.48 11.64 -16.08
CA GLY A 383 3.82 11.41 -16.61
C GLY A 383 4.11 12.27 -17.84
N ASN A 384 4.56 11.63 -18.92
CA ASN A 384 4.89 12.29 -20.19
C ASN A 384 3.75 12.27 -21.22
N LEU A 385 2.52 11.95 -20.80
CA LEU A 385 1.37 11.90 -21.71
C LEU A 385 0.96 13.29 -22.19
N LYS A 386 0.51 13.39 -23.44
CA LYS A 386 -0.05 14.63 -23.97
C LYS A 386 -1.37 14.92 -23.27
N GLN A 387 -1.61 16.18 -22.95
CA GLN A 387 -2.78 16.62 -22.18
C GLN A 387 -3.83 17.38 -23.01
N LEU A 388 -3.65 17.46 -24.34
CA LEU A 388 -4.56 18.14 -25.25
C LEU A 388 -4.78 17.33 -26.55
N PRO A 389 -6.01 17.30 -27.09
CA PRO A 389 -7.21 17.97 -26.59
C PRO A 389 -7.86 17.31 -25.35
N LEU A 390 -7.49 16.06 -25.03
CA LEU A 390 -7.98 15.37 -23.83
C LEU A 390 -6.89 15.34 -22.76
N ALA A 391 -7.29 15.59 -21.50
CA ALA A 391 -6.43 15.30 -20.36
C ALA A 391 -6.26 13.78 -20.24
N GLN A 392 -5.06 13.33 -19.85
CA GLN A 392 -4.74 11.90 -19.80
C GLN A 392 -3.99 11.55 -18.52
N CYS A 393 -4.37 10.44 -17.91
CA CYS A 393 -3.70 9.87 -16.74
C CYS A 393 -3.45 8.39 -16.98
N ARG A 394 -2.27 7.92 -16.59
CA ARG A 394 -1.88 6.51 -16.66
C ARG A 394 -2.02 5.89 -15.29
N VAL A 395 -2.51 4.66 -15.26
CA VAL A 395 -2.44 3.77 -14.10
C VAL A 395 -1.73 2.49 -14.51
N GLN A 396 -0.98 1.90 -13.57
CA GLN A 396 -0.45 0.56 -13.71
C GLN A 396 -0.63 -0.15 -12.37
N ALA A 397 -1.51 -1.15 -12.34
CA ALA A 397 -1.73 -1.98 -11.18
C ALA A 397 -0.80 -3.20 -11.17
N VAL A 398 -0.62 -3.81 -10.01
CA VAL A 398 0.09 -5.08 -9.86
C VAL A 398 -0.82 -6.29 -10.12
N ASP A 399 -0.23 -7.45 -10.42
CA ASP A 399 -0.95 -8.72 -10.48
C ASP A 399 -1.02 -9.37 -9.08
N PRO A 400 -2.19 -9.37 -8.41
CA PRO A 400 -2.37 -9.94 -7.07
C PRO A 400 -2.15 -11.45 -7.00
N LEU A 401 -2.17 -12.17 -8.13
CA LEU A 401 -1.95 -13.61 -8.15
C LEU A 401 -0.46 -13.98 -8.22
N SER A 402 0.44 -13.01 -8.23
CA SER A 402 1.89 -13.26 -8.20
C SER A 402 2.30 -13.94 -6.89
N ASP A 403 3.19 -14.93 -6.96
CA ASP A 403 3.77 -15.60 -5.77
C ASP A 403 4.82 -14.76 -5.01
N GLY A 404 4.97 -13.49 -5.42
CA GLY A 404 5.96 -12.55 -4.90
C GLY A 404 7.34 -12.71 -5.57
N PRO A 405 7.99 -11.61 -5.99
CA PRO A 405 7.49 -10.23 -5.98
C PRO A 405 6.30 -10.02 -6.94
N ALA A 406 5.54 -8.95 -6.73
CA ALA A 406 4.39 -8.59 -7.53
C ALA A 406 4.80 -8.24 -8.96
N LYS A 407 4.24 -8.94 -9.94
CA LYS A 407 4.37 -8.59 -11.35
C LYS A 407 3.51 -7.38 -11.66
N LEU A 408 3.90 -6.60 -12.66
CA LEU A 408 3.14 -5.44 -13.11
C LEU A 408 2.16 -5.87 -14.21
N LEU A 409 0.91 -5.41 -14.12
CA LEU A 409 -0.04 -5.52 -15.23
C LEU A 409 0.31 -4.52 -16.33
N GLY A 410 -0.37 -4.63 -17.48
CA GLY A 410 -0.26 -3.63 -18.55
C GLY A 410 -0.67 -2.25 -18.05
N ASP A 411 -0.02 -1.21 -18.59
CA ASP A 411 -0.41 0.16 -18.29
C ASP A 411 -1.71 0.52 -19.00
N ILE A 412 -2.56 1.28 -18.30
CA ILE A 412 -3.86 1.73 -18.80
C ILE A 412 -3.82 3.25 -18.84
N VAL A 413 -4.09 3.82 -20.01
CA VAL A 413 -4.22 5.27 -20.17
C VAL A 413 -5.70 5.63 -20.27
N CYS A 414 -6.19 6.34 -19.27
CA CYS A 414 -7.52 6.91 -19.26
C CYS A 414 -7.46 8.38 -19.68
N SER A 415 -8.57 8.89 -20.21
CA SER A 415 -8.67 10.28 -20.61
C SER A 415 -9.99 10.89 -20.16
N GLY A 416 -10.03 12.20 -20.10
CA GLY A 416 -11.22 12.99 -19.78
C GLY A 416 -11.11 14.39 -20.35
N LEU A 417 -12.17 15.18 -20.19
CA LEU A 417 -12.12 16.61 -20.54
C LEU A 417 -11.29 17.40 -19.54
N THR A 418 -11.23 16.92 -18.29
CA THR A 418 -10.48 17.53 -17.20
C THR A 418 -9.44 16.55 -16.64
N HIS A 419 -8.40 17.09 -15.99
CA HIS A 419 -7.41 16.27 -15.29
C HIS A 419 -8.02 15.43 -14.17
N GLU A 420 -9.02 15.98 -13.47
CA GLU A 420 -9.73 15.28 -12.40
C GLU A 420 -10.45 14.04 -12.94
N GLU A 421 -11.18 14.18 -14.05
CA GLU A 421 -11.83 13.05 -14.73
C GLU A 421 -10.81 12.00 -15.16
N ALA A 422 -9.72 12.41 -15.82
CA ALA A 422 -8.71 11.48 -16.29
C ALA A 422 -8.06 10.68 -15.15
N ARG A 423 -7.75 11.36 -14.03
CA ARG A 423 -7.19 10.75 -12.81
C ARG A 423 -8.18 9.78 -12.17
N ARG A 424 -9.43 10.20 -12.03
CA ARG A 424 -10.50 9.38 -11.47
C ARG A 424 -10.70 8.10 -12.28
N GLU A 425 -10.84 8.23 -13.59
CA GLU A 425 -11.02 7.09 -14.49
C GLU A 425 -9.82 6.15 -14.46
N ALA A 426 -8.60 6.69 -14.41
CA ALA A 426 -7.39 5.89 -14.25
C ALA A 426 -7.38 5.12 -12.92
N GLY A 427 -7.76 5.75 -11.81
CA GLY A 427 -7.82 5.07 -10.51
C GLY A 427 -8.84 3.93 -10.49
N LEU A 428 -10.06 4.17 -10.99
CA LEU A 428 -11.10 3.15 -11.09
C LEU A 428 -10.67 2.00 -12.01
N ALA A 429 -10.13 2.30 -13.19
CA ALA A 429 -9.64 1.29 -14.13
C ALA A 429 -8.50 0.44 -13.54
N GLY A 430 -7.63 1.04 -12.72
CA GLY A 430 -6.56 0.33 -12.03
C GLY A 430 -7.09 -0.71 -11.02
N ILE A 431 -8.06 -0.33 -10.20
CA ILE A 431 -8.68 -1.26 -9.23
C ILE A 431 -9.44 -2.36 -9.96
N GLU A 432 -10.15 -2.02 -11.04
CA GLU A 432 -10.83 -3.02 -11.84
C GLU A 432 -9.84 -4.01 -12.48
N ALA A 433 -8.71 -3.54 -13.02
CA ALA A 433 -7.67 -4.39 -13.58
C ALA A 433 -7.07 -5.33 -12.53
N TYR A 434 -6.79 -4.80 -11.32
CA TYR A 434 -6.34 -5.58 -10.17
C TYR A 434 -7.36 -6.66 -9.79
N ALA A 435 -8.62 -6.28 -9.58
CA ALA A 435 -9.67 -7.19 -9.15
C ALA A 435 -10.06 -8.21 -10.22
N SER A 436 -10.01 -7.84 -11.51
CA SER A 436 -10.24 -8.75 -12.63
C SER A 436 -9.35 -9.98 -12.59
N ARG A 437 -8.10 -9.87 -12.11
CA ARG A 437 -7.21 -11.02 -11.96
C ARG A 437 -7.70 -12.03 -10.94
N MET A 438 -8.44 -11.59 -9.92
CA MET A 438 -8.89 -12.44 -8.81
C MET A 438 -10.24 -13.11 -9.05
N VAL A 439 -10.94 -12.74 -10.13
CA VAL A 439 -12.26 -13.28 -10.45
C VAL A 439 -12.25 -14.79 -10.64
N ASP A 440 -11.30 -15.34 -11.38
CA ASP A 440 -11.26 -16.78 -11.69
C ASP A 440 -11.13 -17.64 -10.41
N LEU A 441 -10.35 -17.14 -9.44
CA LEU A 441 -10.18 -17.77 -8.13
C LEU A 441 -11.46 -17.74 -7.28
N LEU A 442 -12.35 -16.77 -7.54
CA LEU A 442 -13.60 -16.59 -6.82
C LEU A 442 -14.79 -17.24 -7.52
N ALA A 443 -14.81 -17.26 -8.85
CA ALA A 443 -15.86 -17.83 -9.69
C ALA A 443 -15.96 -19.35 -9.49
N THR A 444 -14.82 -20.03 -9.31
CA THR A 444 -14.76 -21.46 -8.96
C THR A 444 -15.48 -21.81 -7.65
N ARG A 445 -15.63 -20.86 -6.70
CA ARG A 445 -16.39 -21.06 -5.45
C ARG A 445 -17.89 -20.80 -5.61
N LEU A 446 -18.31 -20.01 -6.60
CA LEU A 446 -19.71 -19.62 -6.82
C LEU A 446 -20.46 -20.53 -7.81
N LEU A 447 -19.74 -21.20 -8.72
CA LEU A 447 -20.29 -22.12 -9.70
C LEU A 447 -19.91 -23.56 -9.31
N PRO A 448 -20.68 -24.24 -8.43
CA PRO A 448 -20.50 -25.68 -8.29
C PRO A 448 -20.78 -26.33 -9.64
N HIS A 449 -19.85 -27.15 -10.12
CA HIS A 449 -19.99 -27.94 -11.34
C HIS A 449 -21.37 -28.61 -11.37
N GLN A 450 -22.27 -28.14 -12.23
CA GLN A 450 -23.41 -28.95 -12.62
C GLN A 450 -22.88 -30.01 -13.60
N GLU A 451 -22.50 -31.17 -13.07
CA GLU A 451 -22.39 -32.38 -13.88
C GLU A 451 -23.78 -32.70 -14.44
N VAL A 452 -24.06 -32.22 -15.65
CA VAL A 452 -25.15 -32.72 -16.48
C VAL A 452 -24.52 -33.55 -17.60
N GLU A 453 -24.99 -34.79 -17.71
CA GLU A 453 -24.50 -35.84 -18.59
C GLU A 453 -24.09 -35.34 -20.00
N GLY A 454 -22.81 -35.53 -20.33
CA GLY A 454 -22.40 -35.82 -21.70
C GLY A 454 -22.14 -34.66 -22.67
N ARG A 455 -22.06 -33.40 -22.22
CA ARG A 455 -21.45 -32.30 -23.02
C ARG A 455 -20.60 -31.40 -22.14
N MET A 456 -19.28 -31.56 -22.18
CA MET A 456 -18.34 -30.51 -21.76
C MET A 456 -18.51 -29.34 -22.73
N LEU A 457 -19.37 -28.38 -22.40
CA LEU A 457 -19.42 -27.08 -23.06
C LEU A 457 -18.51 -26.14 -22.29
N GLU A 458 -17.29 -25.96 -22.79
CA GLU A 458 -16.31 -24.95 -22.39
C GLU A 458 -16.83 -23.53 -22.72
N LEU A 459 -17.83 -23.04 -22.00
CA LEU A 459 -18.18 -21.62 -22.02
C LEU A 459 -17.86 -21.06 -20.63
N GLN A 460 -16.60 -20.67 -20.42
CA GLN A 460 -16.26 -19.75 -19.34
C GLN A 460 -17.05 -18.46 -19.58
N GLU A 461 -18.14 -18.25 -18.84
CA GLU A 461 -18.90 -17.01 -18.89
C GLU A 461 -17.99 -15.85 -18.49
N PHE A 462 -17.83 -14.84 -19.36
CA PHE A 462 -17.02 -13.67 -19.06
C PHE A 462 -17.65 -12.84 -17.95
N VAL A 463 -16.85 -12.52 -16.92
CA VAL A 463 -17.26 -11.65 -15.82
C VAL A 463 -16.66 -10.26 -16.02
N GLY A 464 -17.52 -9.27 -16.18
CA GLY A 464 -17.11 -7.86 -16.18
C GLY A 464 -16.93 -7.37 -14.74
N VAL A 465 -15.73 -6.90 -14.40
CA VAL A 465 -15.47 -6.27 -13.08
C VAL A 465 -15.57 -4.77 -13.19
N GLY A 466 -16.42 -4.18 -12.35
CA GLY A 466 -16.59 -2.73 -12.26
C GLY A 466 -16.55 -2.23 -10.81
N THR A 467 -16.05 -1.01 -10.66
CA THR A 467 -16.03 -0.30 -9.36
C THR A 467 -16.37 1.17 -9.57
N GLY A 468 -16.89 1.84 -8.55
CA GLY A 468 -17.31 3.22 -8.63
C GLY A 468 -17.65 3.80 -7.27
N GLU A 469 -17.94 5.11 -7.24
CA GLU A 469 -18.40 5.80 -6.03
C GLU A 469 -19.81 5.34 -5.62
N THR A 470 -20.57 4.81 -6.58
CA THR A 470 -21.92 4.29 -6.35
C THR A 470 -22.06 2.85 -6.83
N PHE A 471 -23.02 2.13 -6.23
CA PHE A 471 -23.39 0.79 -6.67
C PHE A 471 -23.78 0.76 -8.16
N ALA A 472 -24.57 1.74 -8.61
CA ALA A 472 -25.02 1.81 -10.00
C ALA A 472 -23.85 1.99 -10.98
N GLU A 473 -22.91 2.87 -10.65
CA GLU A 473 -21.70 3.07 -11.46
C GLU A 473 -20.87 1.79 -11.54
N GLY A 474 -20.58 1.14 -10.41
CA GLY A 474 -19.78 -0.09 -10.40
C GLY A 474 -20.41 -1.21 -11.23
N VAL A 475 -21.72 -1.42 -11.11
CA VAL A 475 -22.44 -2.43 -11.90
C VAL A 475 -22.47 -2.07 -13.39
N CYS A 476 -22.75 -0.81 -13.74
CA CYS A 476 -22.77 -0.39 -15.14
C CYS A 476 -21.40 -0.51 -15.81
N ARG A 477 -20.31 -0.20 -15.10
CA ARG A 477 -18.94 -0.38 -15.62
C ARG A 477 -18.61 -1.86 -15.85
N GLY A 478 -19.04 -2.74 -14.94
CA GLY A 478 -18.97 -4.19 -15.14
C GLY A 478 -19.76 -4.64 -16.38
N LEU A 479 -21.01 -4.16 -16.53
CA LEU A 479 -21.84 -4.44 -17.70
C LEU A 479 -21.22 -3.95 -19.01
N GLN A 480 -20.66 -2.73 -19.04
CA GLN A 480 -19.96 -2.20 -20.21
C GLN A 480 -18.80 -3.10 -20.66
N LYS A 481 -18.10 -3.75 -19.74
CA LYS A 481 -17.06 -4.74 -20.07
C LYS A 481 -17.63 -6.02 -20.63
N CYS A 482 -18.74 -6.54 -20.08
CA CYS A 482 -19.44 -7.68 -20.65
C CYS A 482 -19.89 -7.40 -22.09
N LEU A 483 -20.48 -6.23 -22.34
CA LEU A 483 -20.91 -5.83 -23.67
C LEU A 483 -19.73 -5.68 -24.64
N ALA A 484 -18.62 -5.10 -24.18
CA ALA A 484 -17.40 -5.00 -24.99
C ALA A 484 -16.84 -6.38 -25.37
N GLU A 485 -16.89 -7.36 -24.45
CA GLU A 485 -16.45 -8.72 -24.74
C GLU A 485 -17.41 -9.46 -25.68
N GLU A 486 -18.73 -9.34 -25.49
CA GLU A 486 -19.71 -9.89 -26.44
C GLU A 486 -19.52 -9.29 -27.85
N LEU A 487 -19.27 -7.98 -27.95
CA LEU A 487 -18.97 -7.29 -29.20
C LEU A 487 -17.68 -7.83 -29.86
N ASN A 488 -16.67 -8.24 -29.07
CA ASN A 488 -15.46 -8.90 -29.55
C ASN A 488 -15.73 -10.32 -30.05
N ILE A 489 -16.59 -11.07 -29.36
CA ILE A 489 -16.95 -12.45 -29.72
C ILE A 489 -17.80 -12.49 -30.99
N GLN A 490 -18.85 -11.66 -31.11
CA GLN A 490 -19.71 -11.59 -32.29
C GLN A 490 -18.91 -11.34 -33.57
N GLN A 491 -17.86 -10.52 -33.48
CA GLN A 491 -17.00 -10.18 -34.60
C GLN A 491 -16.16 -11.35 -35.12
N ARG A 492 -15.65 -12.23 -34.25
CA ARG A 492 -14.82 -13.37 -34.68
C ARG A 492 -15.57 -14.31 -35.64
N ASN A 493 -16.90 -14.24 -35.65
CA ASN A 493 -17.76 -15.23 -36.27
C ASN A 493 -18.52 -14.72 -37.53
N GLN A 494 -18.52 -13.41 -37.86
CA GLN A 494 -19.42 -12.86 -38.89
C GLN A 494 -18.86 -11.70 -39.74
N LYS A 495 -19.48 -11.46 -40.90
CA LYS A 495 -19.26 -10.25 -41.73
C LYS A 495 -19.99 -9.06 -41.11
N ILE A 496 -19.33 -7.91 -41.05
CA ILE A 496 -19.84 -6.72 -40.36
C ILE A 496 -20.62 -5.84 -41.34
N SER A 497 -21.91 -5.65 -41.08
CA SER A 497 -22.77 -4.66 -41.72
C SER A 497 -22.76 -3.35 -40.90
N VAL A 498 -22.51 -2.23 -41.56
CA VAL A 498 -22.58 -0.90 -40.93
C VAL A 498 -23.46 0.01 -41.77
N SER A 499 -24.54 0.50 -41.17
CA SER A 499 -25.44 1.46 -41.80
C SER A 499 -24.95 2.89 -41.51
N ARG A 500 -24.72 3.68 -42.56
CA ARG A 500 -24.23 5.06 -42.42
C ARG A 500 -25.30 5.98 -41.80
N VAL A 501 -24.88 6.85 -40.90
CA VAL A 501 -25.74 7.78 -40.18
C VAL A 501 -25.33 9.22 -40.42
N GLN A 502 -26.33 10.11 -40.54
CA GLN A 502 -26.17 11.55 -40.51
C GLN A 502 -26.74 12.11 -39.20
N LEU A 503 -25.89 12.74 -38.40
CA LEU A 503 -26.31 13.40 -37.17
C LEU A 503 -27.11 14.66 -37.52
N SER A 504 -28.39 14.71 -37.15
CA SER A 504 -29.25 15.89 -37.37
C SER A 504 -29.13 16.91 -36.26
N ALA A 505 -28.96 16.44 -35.02
CA ALA A 505 -28.67 17.28 -33.86
C ALA A 505 -27.81 16.48 -32.86
N VAL A 506 -26.85 17.17 -32.24
CA VAL A 506 -26.06 16.63 -31.12
C VAL A 506 -26.28 17.57 -29.95
N GLU A 507 -27.09 17.18 -28.98
CA GLU A 507 -27.38 17.99 -27.80
C GLU A 507 -26.30 17.82 -26.72
N ASP A 508 -25.55 16.71 -26.77
CA ASP A 508 -24.48 16.41 -25.82
C ASP A 508 -23.23 17.24 -26.07
N GLU A 509 -22.90 18.14 -25.13
CA GLU A 509 -21.75 19.05 -25.24
C GLU A 509 -20.41 18.32 -25.40
N ARG A 510 -20.24 17.15 -24.74
CA ARG A 510 -19.01 16.36 -24.84
C ARG A 510 -18.83 15.76 -26.23
N CYS A 511 -19.89 15.15 -26.78
CA CYS A 511 -19.87 14.66 -28.15
C CYS A 511 -19.61 15.79 -29.16
N GLN A 512 -20.20 16.98 -28.97
CA GLN A 512 -19.91 18.14 -29.82
C GLN A 512 -18.43 18.52 -29.78
N PHE A 513 -17.86 18.65 -28.58
CA PHE A 513 -16.45 18.98 -28.41
C PHE A 513 -15.55 17.92 -29.06
N TYR A 514 -15.80 16.64 -28.83
CA TYR A 514 -14.99 15.57 -29.42
C TYR A 514 -15.08 15.52 -30.94
N LEU A 515 -16.27 15.70 -31.50
CA LEU A 515 -16.47 15.79 -32.95
C LEU A 515 -15.70 16.97 -33.54
N GLN A 516 -15.76 18.14 -32.90
CA GLN A 516 -15.05 19.33 -33.36
C GLN A 516 -13.52 19.14 -33.28
N ALA A 517 -13.02 18.61 -32.17
CA ALA A 517 -11.60 18.31 -31.98
C ALA A 517 -11.11 17.32 -33.04
N LEU A 518 -11.82 16.21 -33.23
CA LEU A 518 -11.44 15.17 -34.20
C LEU A 518 -11.50 15.72 -35.63
N THR A 519 -12.54 16.49 -35.96
CA THR A 519 -12.68 17.15 -37.27
C THR A 519 -11.53 18.11 -37.54
N THR A 520 -11.09 18.85 -36.52
CA THR A 520 -9.95 19.77 -36.63
C THR A 520 -8.64 19.03 -36.87
N MET A 521 -8.46 17.84 -36.28
CA MET A 521 -7.22 17.07 -36.36
C MET A 521 -7.12 16.16 -37.60
N GLN A 522 -8.23 15.57 -38.06
CA GLN A 522 -8.23 14.55 -39.14
C GLN A 522 -9.31 14.74 -40.22
N GLY A 523 -10.13 15.79 -40.12
CA GLY A 523 -11.30 15.97 -40.97
C GLY A 523 -12.55 15.25 -40.43
N ALA A 524 -13.70 15.52 -41.04
CA ALA A 524 -14.99 15.04 -40.55
C ALA A 524 -15.06 13.50 -40.57
N PRO A 525 -15.33 12.83 -39.43
CA PRO A 525 -15.41 11.38 -39.38
C PRO A 525 -16.71 10.86 -40.02
N VAL A 526 -16.68 9.62 -40.50
CA VAL A 526 -17.88 8.89 -40.94
C VAL A 526 -18.47 8.16 -39.74
N ILE A 527 -19.76 8.35 -39.47
CA ILE A 527 -20.45 7.68 -38.36
C ILE A 527 -21.41 6.63 -38.93
N GLY A 528 -21.45 5.47 -38.30
CA GLY A 528 -22.38 4.39 -38.63
C GLY A 528 -22.93 3.69 -37.41
N LEU A 529 -24.02 2.95 -37.60
CA LEU A 529 -24.60 2.04 -36.62
C LEU A 529 -24.32 0.61 -37.05
N GLY A 530 -23.87 -0.20 -36.09
CA GLY A 530 -23.73 -1.64 -36.26
C GLY A 530 -24.90 -2.41 -35.66
N GLU A 531 -24.86 -3.72 -35.78
CA GLU A 531 -25.79 -4.62 -35.10
C GLU A 531 -25.71 -4.44 -33.58
N GLU A 532 -26.87 -4.47 -32.91
CA GLU A 532 -26.97 -4.32 -31.47
C GLU A 532 -26.37 -5.52 -30.72
N VAL A 533 -25.71 -5.27 -29.60
CA VAL A 533 -25.17 -6.31 -28.72
C VAL A 533 -26.06 -6.40 -27.50
N SER A 534 -26.75 -7.53 -27.33
CA SER A 534 -27.70 -7.72 -26.22
C SER A 534 -28.74 -6.60 -26.09
N GLY A 535 -29.14 -6.01 -27.23
CA GLY A 535 -30.09 -4.90 -27.32
C GLY A 535 -29.49 -3.50 -27.11
N PHE A 536 -28.17 -3.40 -26.95
CA PHE A 536 -27.48 -2.12 -26.77
C PHE A 536 -26.90 -1.58 -28.08
N PRO A 537 -26.90 -0.24 -28.28
CA PRO A 537 -26.46 0.37 -29.51
C PRO A 537 -24.94 0.25 -29.71
N VAL A 538 -24.54 -0.08 -30.94
CA VAL A 538 -23.15 -0.11 -31.38
C VAL A 538 -22.89 1.01 -32.37
N VAL A 539 -21.97 1.91 -32.03
CA VAL A 539 -21.57 3.02 -32.90
C VAL A 539 -20.21 2.74 -33.52
N TRP A 540 -20.12 2.97 -34.82
CA TRP A 540 -18.91 2.89 -35.62
C TRP A 540 -18.45 4.27 -36.05
N LEU A 541 -17.14 4.51 -36.00
CA LEU A 541 -16.52 5.77 -36.39
C LEU A 541 -15.35 5.51 -37.35
N GLY A 542 -15.49 5.95 -38.58
CA GLY A 542 -14.47 5.90 -39.62
C GLY A 542 -13.66 7.19 -39.66
N THR A 543 -12.35 7.08 -39.52
CA THR A 543 -11.39 8.18 -39.65
C THR A 543 -10.39 7.88 -40.75
N SER A 544 -9.49 8.82 -41.06
CA SER A 544 -8.38 8.57 -42.00
C SER A 544 -7.39 7.52 -41.49
N GLN A 545 -7.37 7.22 -40.18
CA GLN A 545 -6.49 6.24 -39.56
C GLN A 545 -7.12 4.86 -39.36
N GLY A 546 -8.39 4.68 -39.71
CA GLY A 546 -9.12 3.42 -39.55
C GLY A 546 -10.48 3.58 -38.92
N TRP A 547 -11.11 2.43 -38.64
CA TRP A 547 -12.43 2.35 -38.02
C TRP A 547 -12.32 2.00 -36.54
N TYR A 548 -13.15 2.67 -35.74
CA TYR A 548 -13.34 2.44 -34.32
C TYR A 548 -14.78 2.05 -34.06
N ARG A 549 -15.01 1.34 -32.95
CA ARG A 549 -16.36 0.92 -32.55
C ARG A 549 -16.49 0.91 -31.04
N SER A 550 -17.69 1.17 -30.56
CA SER A 550 -18.02 0.90 -29.16
C SER A 550 -19.50 0.61 -28.96
N VAL A 551 -19.77 -0.20 -27.95
CA VAL A 551 -21.09 -0.46 -27.38
C VAL A 551 -21.18 0.23 -26.02
N ASP A 552 -22.35 0.76 -25.69
CA ASP A 552 -22.62 1.33 -24.37
C ASP A 552 -24.13 1.31 -24.04
N LEU A 553 -24.49 1.73 -22.83
CA LEU A 553 -25.86 1.64 -22.28
C LEU A 553 -26.90 2.45 -23.08
N ASN A 554 -26.45 3.47 -23.80
CA ASN A 554 -27.27 4.28 -24.69
C ASN A 554 -26.43 4.84 -25.85
N ILE A 555 -27.12 5.41 -26.84
CA ILE A 555 -26.49 5.88 -28.08
C ILE A 555 -25.51 7.04 -27.84
N THR A 556 -25.79 7.94 -26.89
CA THR A 556 -24.92 9.07 -26.55
C THR A 556 -23.62 8.59 -25.92
N LEU A 557 -23.69 7.65 -24.96
CA LEU A 557 -22.51 7.08 -24.32
C LEU A 557 -21.68 6.26 -25.31
N ALA A 558 -22.33 5.50 -26.20
CA ALA A 558 -21.65 4.76 -27.26
C ALA A 558 -20.94 5.72 -28.23
N LEU A 559 -21.58 6.81 -28.65
CA LEU A 559 -20.93 7.82 -29.50
C LEU A 559 -19.78 8.52 -28.76
N ARG A 560 -19.98 8.89 -27.49
CA ARG A 560 -18.98 9.56 -26.66
C ARG A 560 -17.72 8.71 -26.53
N LYS A 561 -17.88 7.41 -26.23
CA LYS A 561 -16.78 6.45 -26.05
C LYS A 561 -15.98 6.22 -27.33
N VAL A 562 -16.64 6.01 -28.48
CA VAL A 562 -15.92 5.81 -29.76
C VAL A 562 -15.18 7.07 -30.21
N LEU A 563 -15.76 8.26 -30.01
CA LEU A 563 -15.10 9.53 -30.31
C LEU A 563 -13.86 9.74 -29.44
N GLN A 564 -13.97 9.40 -28.15
CA GLN A 564 -12.87 9.48 -27.21
C GLN A 564 -11.73 8.51 -27.58
N GLN A 565 -12.04 7.24 -27.90
CA GLN A 565 -11.05 6.26 -28.38
C GLN A 565 -10.31 6.76 -29.62
N ALA A 566 -11.05 7.29 -30.61
CA ALA A 566 -10.45 7.84 -31.82
C ALA A 566 -9.53 9.02 -31.50
N LEU A 567 -9.97 9.97 -30.67
CA LEU A 567 -9.15 11.12 -30.25
C LEU A 567 -7.88 10.71 -29.50
N ILE A 568 -7.96 9.74 -28.58
CA ILE A 568 -6.79 9.21 -27.88
C ILE A 568 -5.78 8.68 -28.90
N LYS A 569 -6.24 7.93 -29.91
CA LYS A 569 -5.37 7.38 -30.95
C LYS A 569 -4.71 8.46 -31.79
N VAL A 570 -5.45 9.51 -32.16
CA VAL A 570 -4.92 10.68 -32.88
C VAL A 570 -3.88 11.43 -32.03
N GLN A 571 -4.20 11.65 -30.75
CA GLN A 571 -3.34 12.36 -29.80
C GLN A 571 -2.04 11.58 -29.56
N ASN A 572 -2.11 10.24 -29.51
CA ASN A 572 -1.02 9.32 -29.18
C ASN A 572 -0.68 8.35 -30.34
N PRO A 573 -0.13 8.84 -31.47
CA PRO A 573 0.09 8.00 -32.66
C PRO A 573 1.13 6.90 -32.46
N ASN A 574 2.11 7.11 -31.58
CA ASN A 574 3.22 6.18 -31.33
C ASN A 574 2.95 5.22 -30.17
N THR A 575 1.84 5.38 -29.45
CA THR A 575 1.50 4.54 -28.31
C THR A 575 0.67 3.37 -28.80
N CYS A 576 1.15 2.15 -28.58
CA CYS A 576 0.42 0.93 -28.89
C CYS A 576 -0.64 0.70 -27.81
N LEU A 577 -1.62 1.61 -27.71
CA LEU A 577 -2.76 1.42 -26.82
C LEU A 577 -3.62 0.30 -27.40
N THR A 578 -3.78 -0.75 -26.61
CA THR A 578 -4.58 -1.93 -26.90
C THR A 578 -6.05 -1.53 -27.01
N GLU A 579 -6.49 -1.20 -28.22
CA GLU A 579 -7.86 -1.41 -28.74
C GLU A 579 -7.89 -1.00 -30.23
N GLN A 580 -7.66 -2.03 -31.06
CA GLN A 580 -8.17 -2.28 -32.41
C GLN A 580 -8.62 -1.06 -33.25
N ALA A 581 -7.66 -0.28 -33.75
CA ALA A 581 -7.90 0.43 -35.02
C ALA A 581 -8.02 -0.63 -36.12
N PHE A 582 -9.20 -0.74 -36.73
CA PHE A 582 -9.48 -1.81 -37.69
C PHE A 582 -9.06 -1.42 -39.09
N ASP A 583 -8.45 -2.37 -39.81
CA ASP A 583 -8.10 -2.22 -41.21
C ASP A 583 -9.34 -2.48 -42.08
N GLY A 584 -9.73 -1.51 -42.92
CA GLY A 584 -11.08 -1.40 -43.52
C GLY A 584 -11.48 -2.46 -44.55
N SER A 585 -10.72 -3.56 -44.67
CA SER A 585 -10.91 -4.59 -45.71
C SER A 585 -12.07 -5.55 -45.46
N SER A 586 -12.64 -5.57 -44.24
CA SER A 586 -13.72 -6.51 -43.84
C SER A 586 -15.08 -5.83 -43.56
N LEU A 587 -15.18 -4.52 -43.79
CA LEU A 587 -16.39 -3.73 -43.50
C LEU A 587 -17.25 -3.59 -44.75
N LEU A 588 -18.51 -4.05 -44.67
CA LEU A 588 -19.52 -3.76 -45.68
C LEU A 588 -20.30 -2.54 -45.23
N LEU A 589 -19.92 -1.39 -45.79
CA LEU A 589 -20.64 -0.14 -45.57
C LEU A 589 -21.88 -0.14 -46.48
N GLU A 590 -23.06 -0.29 -45.88
CA GLU A 590 -24.31 -0.28 -46.63
C GLU A 590 -24.61 1.15 -47.09
N GLU A 591 -24.48 1.41 -48.38
CA GLU A 591 -24.88 2.68 -49.03
C GLU A 591 -26.41 2.76 -49.15
N MET A 592 -27.10 2.74 -48.02
CA MET A 592 -28.50 3.16 -47.93
C MET A 592 -28.59 4.67 -47.65
N VAL A 593 -29.77 5.27 -47.87
CA VAL A 593 -30.03 6.67 -47.50
C VAL A 593 -29.64 6.86 -46.02
N PRO A 594 -28.75 7.82 -45.69
CA PRO A 594 -28.22 7.94 -44.34
C PRO A 594 -29.35 8.15 -43.34
N LEU A 595 -29.41 7.29 -42.33
CA LEU A 595 -30.38 7.42 -41.25
C LEU A 595 -30.11 8.74 -40.51
N SER A 596 -31.16 9.51 -40.23
CA SER A 596 -31.04 10.74 -39.45
C SER A 596 -31.15 10.41 -37.97
N LEU A 597 -30.13 10.77 -37.19
CA LEU A 597 -30.07 10.45 -35.76
C LEU A 597 -29.87 11.71 -34.92
N VAL A 598 -30.63 11.83 -33.84
CA VAL A 598 -30.45 12.85 -32.79
C VAL A 598 -29.70 12.22 -31.63
N ILE A 599 -28.66 12.90 -31.15
CA ILE A 599 -27.88 12.48 -29.98
C ILE A 599 -28.33 13.33 -28.79
N PRO A 600 -29.14 12.78 -27.86
CA PRO A 600 -29.63 13.53 -26.72
C PRO A 600 -28.52 13.84 -25.72
N ALA A 601 -28.71 14.89 -24.92
CA ALA A 601 -27.83 15.20 -23.80
C ALA A 601 -27.83 14.05 -22.79
N CYS A 602 -26.64 13.64 -22.34
CA CYS A 602 -26.48 12.64 -21.30
C CYS A 602 -25.59 13.20 -20.22
N GLU A 603 -25.96 12.97 -18.97
CA GLU A 603 -25.12 13.38 -17.85
C GLU A 603 -23.73 12.73 -17.90
N GLU A 604 -22.80 13.34 -17.19
CA GLU A 604 -21.41 12.90 -17.12
C GLU A 604 -21.26 11.59 -16.36
N ARG A 605 -21.88 11.50 -15.17
CA ARG A 605 -21.76 10.35 -14.28
C ARG A 605 -22.89 9.36 -14.55
N ILE A 606 -22.56 8.07 -14.45
CA ILE A 606 -23.56 7.01 -14.51
C ILE A 606 -24.43 7.08 -13.25
N LYS A 607 -25.73 7.29 -13.43
CA LYS A 607 -26.71 7.30 -12.34
C LYS A 607 -27.48 5.98 -12.27
N SER A 608 -28.25 5.83 -11.19
CA SER A 608 -29.20 4.72 -11.00
C SER A 608 -30.20 4.60 -12.16
N GLU A 609 -30.60 5.71 -12.78
CA GLU A 609 -31.50 5.74 -13.94
C GLU A 609 -30.90 5.02 -15.17
N ASN A 610 -29.58 5.13 -15.39
CA ASN A 610 -28.89 4.42 -16.46
C ASN A 610 -28.95 2.91 -16.24
N LEU A 611 -28.71 2.45 -15.01
CA LEU A 611 -28.78 1.03 -14.66
C LEU A 611 -30.21 0.48 -14.82
N GLN A 612 -31.23 1.21 -14.33
CA GLN A 612 -32.63 0.83 -14.49
C GLN A 612 -33.05 0.74 -15.96
N SER A 613 -32.56 1.67 -16.79
CA SER A 613 -32.82 1.66 -18.23
C SER A 613 -32.13 0.47 -18.91
N ALA A 614 -30.89 0.18 -18.54
CA ALA A 614 -30.13 -0.97 -19.04
C ALA A 614 -30.82 -2.30 -18.68
N MET A 615 -31.35 -2.44 -17.46
CA MET A 615 -32.10 -3.64 -17.07
C MET A 615 -33.33 -3.87 -17.95
N LYS A 616 -34.10 -2.82 -18.26
CA LYS A 616 -35.27 -2.92 -19.15
C LYS A 616 -34.87 -3.34 -20.57
N VAL A 617 -33.70 -2.92 -21.04
CA VAL A 617 -33.15 -3.36 -22.34
C VAL A 617 -32.82 -4.84 -22.29
N LEU A 618 -32.14 -5.30 -21.24
CA LEU A 618 -31.79 -6.70 -21.05
C LEU A 618 -33.02 -7.62 -20.96
N GLU A 619 -34.03 -7.24 -20.17
CA GLU A 619 -35.30 -7.98 -20.03
C GLU A 619 -36.01 -8.15 -21.38
N ARG A 620 -36.06 -7.10 -22.21
CA ARG A 620 -36.66 -7.15 -23.55
C ARG A 620 -35.93 -8.07 -24.51
N ASN A 621 -34.65 -8.32 -24.27
CA ASN A 621 -33.78 -9.15 -25.10
C ASN A 621 -33.50 -10.53 -24.47
N HIS A 622 -34.31 -10.95 -23.48
CA HIS A 622 -34.19 -12.26 -22.81
C HIS A 622 -32.82 -12.51 -22.19
N LYS A 623 -32.20 -11.45 -21.67
CA LYS A 623 -30.92 -11.49 -20.96
C LYS A 623 -31.13 -11.13 -19.49
N ARG A 624 -30.45 -11.84 -18.59
CA ARG A 624 -30.47 -11.60 -17.16
C ARG A 624 -29.11 -11.13 -16.66
N LEU A 625 -29.12 -10.03 -15.92
CA LEU A 625 -27.95 -9.51 -15.21
C LEU A 625 -27.81 -10.21 -13.87
N SER A 626 -26.67 -10.85 -13.62
CA SER A 626 -26.33 -11.41 -12.31
C SER A 626 -25.14 -10.66 -11.73
N VAL A 627 -25.25 -10.19 -10.49
CA VAL A 627 -24.23 -9.35 -9.84
C VAL A 627 -23.81 -9.96 -8.52
N PHE A 628 -22.51 -10.04 -8.30
CA PHE A 628 -21.91 -10.42 -7.02
C PHE A 628 -20.88 -9.38 -6.58
N GLU A 629 -20.76 -9.19 -5.28
CA GLU A 629 -19.78 -8.31 -4.67
C GLU A 629 -18.51 -9.10 -4.34
N GLN A 630 -17.36 -8.54 -4.69
CA GLN A 630 -16.04 -9.10 -4.44
C GLN A 630 -15.41 -8.40 -3.23
N GLU A 631 -15.37 -9.11 -2.11
CA GLU A 631 -14.68 -8.64 -0.89
C GLU A 631 -13.24 -9.17 -0.93
N ILE A 632 -12.44 -8.60 -1.83
CA ILE A 632 -11.01 -8.94 -1.97
C ILE A 632 -10.20 -8.17 -0.93
N GLU A 633 -10.36 -6.85 -0.92
CA GLU A 633 -9.63 -5.90 -0.09
C GLU A 633 -10.66 -5.06 0.68
N PRO A 634 -10.90 -5.32 1.98
CA PRO A 634 -11.98 -4.67 2.72
C PRO A 634 -11.92 -3.14 2.73
N PHE A 635 -10.71 -2.56 2.75
CA PHE A 635 -10.48 -1.12 2.75
C PHE A 635 -10.91 -0.45 1.43
N LEU A 636 -11.12 -1.19 0.32
CA LEU A 636 -11.66 -0.59 -0.90
C LEU A 636 -13.03 0.04 -0.69
N LYS A 637 -13.79 -0.43 0.31
CA LYS A 637 -15.09 0.15 0.70
C LYS A 637 -14.98 1.49 1.44
N GLU A 638 -13.78 1.89 1.85
CA GLU A 638 -13.56 3.20 2.50
C GLU A 638 -13.63 4.34 1.50
N GLY A 639 -13.18 4.10 0.24
CA GLY A 639 -13.23 5.08 -0.85
C GLY A 639 -14.27 4.80 -1.93
N LEU A 640 -14.80 3.58 -2.03
CA LEU A 640 -15.67 3.13 -3.13
C LEU A 640 -16.93 2.42 -2.61
N ALA A 641 -17.98 2.33 -3.43
CA ALA A 641 -19.17 1.55 -3.09
C ALA A 641 -18.90 0.04 -3.01
N GLY A 642 -17.80 -0.41 -3.62
CA GLY A 642 -17.38 -1.81 -3.67
C GLY A 642 -16.84 -2.21 -5.04
N VAL A 643 -16.41 -3.46 -5.14
CA VAL A 643 -16.00 -4.09 -6.40
C VAL A 643 -17.05 -5.13 -6.77
N PHE A 644 -17.61 -5.01 -7.97
CA PHE A 644 -18.73 -5.84 -8.42
C PHE A 644 -18.32 -6.67 -9.63
N GLY A 645 -18.56 -7.98 -9.56
CA GLY A 645 -18.55 -8.88 -10.71
C GLY A 645 -19.93 -8.94 -11.34
N VAL A 646 -19.98 -8.75 -12.65
CA VAL A 646 -21.20 -8.72 -13.45
C VAL A 646 -21.14 -9.83 -14.50
N LEU A 647 -22.22 -10.59 -14.58
CA LEU A 647 -22.41 -11.70 -15.52
C LEU A 647 -23.67 -11.46 -16.33
N LEU A 648 -23.59 -11.70 -17.64
CA LEU A 648 -24.73 -11.66 -18.54
C LEU A 648 -25.10 -13.07 -18.98
N ARG A 649 -26.33 -13.50 -18.67
CA ARG A 649 -26.84 -14.84 -19.00
C ARG A 649 -28.07 -14.75 -19.88
N GLU A 650 -28.30 -15.78 -20.69
CA GLU A 650 -29.59 -15.97 -21.36
C GLU A 650 -30.62 -16.48 -20.34
N GLU A 651 -31.86 -16.01 -20.45
CA GLU A 651 -32.95 -16.63 -19.69
C GLU A 651 -33.16 -18.05 -20.22
N GLU A 652 -32.96 -19.07 -19.37
CA GLU A 652 -33.39 -20.43 -19.69
C GLU A 652 -34.89 -20.42 -19.96
N SER A 653 -35.26 -20.65 -21.22
CA SER A 653 -36.65 -20.84 -21.62
C SER A 653 -37.22 -22.04 -20.86
N ARG A 654 -38.09 -21.74 -19.88
CA ARG A 654 -38.84 -22.74 -19.10
C ARG A 654 -39.80 -23.56 -19.95
#